data_AF-A0A3D1T929-F1
#
_entry.id   AF-A0A3D1T929-F1
#
_cell.length_a   1.000
_cell.length_b   1.000
_cell.length_c   1.000
_cell.angle_alpha   90.00
_cell.angle_beta   90.00
_cell.angle_gamma   90.00
#
_symmetry.space_group_name_H-M   'P 1'
#
loop_
_entity.id
_entity.type
_entity.pdbx_description
1 polymer ?
#
loop_
_entity_poly.entity_id
_entity_poly.type
_entity_poly.pdbx_seq_one_letter_code
_entity_poly.pdbx_strand_id
1 'polypeptide(L)'
;MRERLKRILFALCCIGIAMCIGKDNIFLAMQFARQPLPRPPTHYDIVINEIMPFNKGLIQADDGGFFGFIELYNDSETPVNLKGFGLSDDAQKPFRWVFPEMLLAPHSHITIWTSGKDRQIDEKSAHANFELNADDNVVVLTSPTRAWHTALLFEHMYDNISYGRLPDGSDALYWFDGCTAGGRNNKEPLKEAQHRRRLGVPIFSLPAGFYEKNVVIEFSCEDGAQIRYTLDGSEPQKDSAQIVGPLLLKERAEPYVVRARTFKFGSPSSAVVTNTYFVEEGIKDQYGIPVISLTTDPANLYDYETGIYIPGKVRDDWLAAHRTASETSETSAAEEASLGLGIPANYNQKGKLWERPAHFELFDPDGKLYLSQGIGIRTHGGYSLDQPNKSLRLLADSAYDAGAVAGTTRDIFAYDFFAEGADTYLPLSGVILRNSATDAKYSLFRDAFIQSLADPERLDLQASRPCIAFINGEYFGIYNIRPLYSADYIARKYGFASEDVVIIKNPTGGIGDEIQEGFAGDEFPYSKLFNFIKSTDMRKPENYAYVKTQIDIDNYIEYNILEIYCGNSDWLANNVRIWRKRTPAYEPQAPYGQDGRWRWLVYDLDRGLGMFYKSYEENSLANATAVGSELWYNKDEFTVMLRALLTNEEFKSQFITRFVDLLNTSYSAETVQAQLDALLAIYLPYVPQHLLRWNLHRGSMERYLAEIERMRTYAKNRPDAVRGHLKDYFGLTSP
;
A
#
# COMPACT_ATOMS: atom_id res chain seq x y z
N MET A 1 36.67 50.37 -6.11
CA MET A 1 36.97 50.17 -4.66
C MET A 1 35.88 50.76 -3.74
N ARG A 2 35.46 52.03 -3.90
CA ARG A 2 34.38 52.67 -3.12
C ARG A 2 32.97 52.03 -3.25
N GLU A 3 32.61 51.57 -4.44
CA GLU A 3 31.32 50.86 -4.69
C GLU A 3 31.31 49.46 -4.04
N ARG A 4 32.42 48.73 -4.18
CA ARG A 4 32.66 47.42 -3.55
C ARG A 4 32.60 47.48 -2.01
N LEU A 5 33.16 48.53 -1.41
CA LEU A 5 33.15 48.74 0.04
C LEU A 5 31.75 49.12 0.56
N LYS A 6 30.96 49.88 -0.21
CA LYS A 6 29.56 50.21 0.10
C LYS A 6 28.65 48.98 0.02
N ARG A 7 28.89 48.06 -0.93
CA ARG A 7 28.15 46.80 -1.09
C ARG A 7 28.48 45.76 -0.01
N ILE A 8 29.74 45.69 0.42
CA ILE A 8 30.16 44.84 1.56
C ILE A 8 29.59 45.37 2.87
N LEU A 9 29.56 46.70 3.09
CA LEU A 9 28.90 47.29 4.25
C LEU A 9 27.37 47.05 4.24
N PHE A 10 26.74 47.05 3.06
CA PHE A 10 25.30 46.79 2.92
C PHE A 10 24.97 45.32 3.24
N ALA A 11 25.76 44.37 2.72
CA ALA A 11 25.61 42.95 3.05
C ALA A 11 25.86 42.66 4.54
N LEU A 12 26.89 43.28 5.14
CA LEU A 12 27.14 43.17 6.58
C LEU A 12 26.06 43.84 7.44
N CYS A 13 25.44 44.93 6.97
CA CYS A 13 24.27 45.53 7.60
C CYS A 13 23.03 44.63 7.49
N CYS A 14 22.76 44.01 6.34
CA CYS A 14 21.64 43.08 6.18
C CYS A 14 21.82 41.81 7.03
N ILE A 15 23.05 41.30 7.13
CA ILE A 15 23.40 40.15 7.98
C ILE A 15 23.36 40.54 9.47
N GLY A 16 23.82 41.73 9.84
CA GLY A 16 23.72 42.25 11.21
C GLY A 16 22.28 42.56 11.64
N ILE A 17 21.42 42.97 10.71
CA ILE A 17 19.97 43.14 10.92
C ILE A 17 19.29 41.78 11.08
N ALA A 18 19.65 40.78 10.28
CA ALA A 18 19.15 39.40 10.42
C ALA A 18 19.58 38.73 11.73
N MET A 19 20.72 39.12 12.32
CA MET A 19 21.19 38.64 13.63
C MET A 19 20.56 39.37 14.83
N CYS A 20 19.99 40.57 14.65
CA CYS A 20 19.53 41.43 15.77
C CYS A 20 18.02 41.67 15.81
N ILE A 21 17.27 41.38 14.76
CA ILE A 21 15.83 41.67 14.70
C ILE A 21 15.12 40.40 14.20
N GLY A 22 14.21 39.85 15.02
CA GLY A 22 13.57 38.55 14.76
C GLY A 22 12.89 38.41 13.39
N LYS A 23 12.48 37.16 13.08
CA LYS A 23 12.01 36.64 11.78
C LYS A 23 11.16 37.60 10.93
N ASP A 24 10.35 38.46 11.53
CA ASP A 24 9.36 39.30 10.84
C ASP A 24 9.92 40.55 10.14
N ASN A 25 11.16 41.01 10.44
CA ASN A 25 11.71 42.25 9.86
C ASN A 25 12.74 42.05 8.73
N ILE A 26 13.07 40.80 8.40
CA ILE A 26 13.97 40.44 7.30
C ILE A 26 13.33 40.76 5.93
N PHE A 27 12.00 40.62 5.84
CA PHE A 27 11.23 40.83 4.60
C PHE A 27 11.26 42.28 4.06
N LEU A 28 11.28 43.29 4.95
CA LEU A 28 11.24 44.70 4.55
C LEU A 28 12.59 45.20 3.98
N ALA A 29 13.71 44.60 4.42
CA ALA A 29 15.03 44.88 3.89
C ALA A 29 15.29 44.17 2.54
N MET A 30 14.59 43.08 2.25
CA MET A 30 14.81 42.21 1.08
C MET A 30 14.08 42.63 -0.20
N GLN A 31 13.03 43.47 -0.12
CA GLN A 31 12.39 44.01 -1.33
C GLN A 31 13.37 44.77 -2.25
N PHE A 32 14.53 45.19 -1.73
CA PHE A 32 15.58 45.90 -2.46
C PHE A 32 16.79 45.04 -2.88
N ALA A 33 16.92 43.78 -2.44
CA ALA A 33 18.09 42.94 -2.71
C ALA A 33 17.70 41.61 -3.38
N ARG A 34 17.32 41.67 -4.67
CA ARG A 34 16.97 40.50 -5.50
C ARG A 34 18.20 39.77 -6.10
N GLN A 35 19.36 39.87 -5.46
CA GLN A 35 20.59 39.21 -5.93
C GLN A 35 21.14 38.31 -4.84
N PRO A 36 21.63 37.09 -5.18
CA PRO A 36 22.37 36.27 -4.23
C PRO A 36 23.55 37.08 -3.66
N LEU A 37 23.86 36.85 -2.38
CA LEU A 37 25.03 37.49 -1.75
C LEU A 37 26.29 37.14 -2.57
N PRO A 38 27.17 38.11 -2.88
CA PRO A 38 28.33 37.86 -3.72
C PRO A 38 29.29 36.86 -3.06
N ARG A 39 29.74 35.87 -3.85
CA ARG A 39 30.67 34.81 -3.42
C ARG A 39 31.98 35.43 -2.87
N PRO A 40 32.44 35.06 -1.66
CA PRO A 40 33.85 35.27 -1.32
C PRO A 40 34.70 34.41 -2.27
N PRO A 41 35.89 34.88 -2.71
CA PRO A 41 36.79 34.04 -3.50
C PRO A 41 37.26 32.88 -2.60
N THR A 42 36.65 31.72 -2.76
CA THR A 42 36.99 30.49 -2.05
C THR A 42 37.21 29.38 -3.08
N HIS A 43 37.95 28.35 -2.71
CA HIS A 43 38.43 27.29 -3.59
C HIS A 43 37.35 26.26 -4.00
N TYR A 44 36.07 26.54 -3.73
CA TYR A 44 34.96 25.59 -3.91
C TYR A 44 33.79 26.27 -4.62
N ASP A 45 33.54 25.97 -5.90
CA ASP A 45 32.36 26.48 -6.62
C ASP A 45 31.13 25.57 -6.39
N ILE A 46 30.80 25.31 -5.12
CA ILE A 46 29.56 24.61 -4.74
C ILE A 46 28.43 25.60 -4.52
N VAL A 47 27.27 25.35 -5.10
CA VAL A 47 26.08 26.16 -4.88
C VAL A 47 24.89 25.31 -4.43
N ILE A 48 23.95 25.93 -3.70
CA ILE A 48 22.59 25.42 -3.59
C ILE A 48 21.92 25.68 -4.95
N ASN A 49 21.55 24.60 -5.65
CA ASN A 49 21.10 24.64 -7.04
C ASN A 49 19.57 24.64 -7.16
N GLU A 50 18.89 23.80 -6.39
CA GLU A 50 17.42 23.68 -6.38
C GLU A 50 16.96 23.30 -4.97
N ILE A 51 15.80 23.80 -4.54
CA ILE A 51 15.13 23.37 -3.31
C ILE A 51 13.65 23.09 -3.57
N MET A 52 13.09 22.15 -2.82
CA MET A 52 11.64 21.92 -2.74
C MET A 52 11.31 21.41 -1.33
N PRO A 53 10.64 22.20 -0.48
CA PRO A 53 10.21 21.76 0.85
C PRO A 53 9.13 20.68 0.82
N PHE A 54 8.15 20.81 -0.07
CA PHE A 54 6.99 19.90 -0.16
C PHE A 54 6.95 19.16 -1.49
N ASN A 55 7.54 17.96 -1.50
CA ASN A 55 7.44 16.99 -2.56
C ASN A 55 6.26 16.05 -2.26
N LYS A 56 5.20 16.12 -3.05
CA LYS A 56 3.96 15.33 -2.91
C LYS A 56 3.77 14.48 -4.16
N GLY A 57 4.20 13.23 -4.10
CA GLY A 57 3.97 12.27 -5.18
C GLY A 57 4.82 12.47 -6.44
N LEU A 58 5.80 13.39 -6.45
CA LEU A 58 6.60 13.67 -7.65
C LEU A 58 7.83 12.76 -7.79
N ILE A 59 8.70 12.76 -6.79
CA ILE A 59 9.94 11.98 -6.81
C ILE A 59 10.09 11.19 -5.50
N GLN A 60 10.38 9.90 -5.59
CA GLN A 60 10.59 9.05 -4.42
C GLN A 60 12.06 9.04 -4.01
N ALA A 61 12.33 9.05 -2.70
CA ALA A 61 13.65 8.75 -2.16
C ALA A 61 13.94 7.24 -2.21
N ASP A 62 15.14 6.83 -1.80
CA ASP A 62 15.61 5.43 -1.80
C ASP A 62 14.81 4.51 -0.86
N ASP A 63 14.03 5.06 0.07
CA ASP A 63 13.14 4.32 0.95
C ASP A 63 11.66 4.35 0.48
N GLY A 64 11.38 5.00 -0.65
CA GLY A 64 10.06 5.19 -1.24
C GLY A 64 9.26 6.39 -0.71
N GLY A 65 9.76 7.08 0.30
CA GLY A 65 9.13 8.27 0.86
C GLY A 65 9.22 9.48 -0.06
N PHE A 66 8.29 10.43 0.11
CA PHE A 66 8.32 11.73 -0.53
C PHE A 66 8.76 12.77 0.48
N PHE A 67 10.01 13.22 0.38
CA PHE A 67 10.59 14.23 1.26
C PHE A 67 10.92 15.50 0.50
N GLY A 68 10.93 16.62 1.23
CA GLY A 68 11.58 17.83 0.74
C GLY A 68 13.06 17.56 0.45
N PHE A 69 13.65 18.35 -0.43
CA PHE A 69 15.06 18.21 -0.78
C PHE A 69 15.77 19.55 -0.97
N ILE A 70 17.09 19.48 -0.80
CA ILE A 70 18.04 20.51 -1.17
C ILE A 70 19.04 19.88 -2.13
N GLU A 71 19.21 20.46 -3.31
CA GLU A 71 20.20 20.02 -4.29
C GLU A 71 21.43 20.93 -4.25
N LEU A 72 22.61 20.32 -4.22
CA LEU A 72 23.87 21.04 -4.44
C LEU A 72 24.42 20.71 -5.82
N TYR A 73 25.07 21.70 -6.45
CA TYR A 73 25.76 21.56 -7.72
C TYR A 73 27.21 22.02 -7.61
N ASN A 74 28.12 21.26 -8.20
CA ASN A 74 29.53 21.62 -8.33
C ASN A 74 29.78 22.28 -9.69
N ASP A 75 29.95 23.60 -9.69
CA ASP A 75 30.22 24.39 -10.90
C ASP A 75 31.72 24.44 -11.26
N SER A 76 32.58 23.74 -10.51
CA SER A 76 34.01 23.67 -10.80
C SER A 76 34.38 22.50 -11.71
N GLU A 77 35.57 22.60 -12.32
CA GLU A 77 36.20 21.57 -13.16
C GLU A 77 36.83 20.42 -12.35
N THR A 78 36.80 20.51 -11.02
CA THR A 78 37.45 19.54 -10.12
C THR A 78 36.47 18.95 -9.13
N PRO A 79 36.64 17.68 -8.71
CA PRO A 79 35.78 17.09 -7.69
C PRO A 79 35.97 17.81 -6.35
N VAL A 80 34.87 18.04 -5.63
CA VAL A 80 34.88 18.65 -4.30
C VAL A 80 34.46 17.64 -3.24
N ASN A 81 35.27 17.51 -2.19
CA ASN A 81 34.88 16.73 -1.01
C ASN A 81 34.04 17.61 -0.08
N LEU A 82 32.80 17.20 0.17
CA LEU A 82 31.84 17.92 1.01
C LEU A 82 32.08 17.72 2.52
N LYS A 83 33.06 16.90 2.93
CA LYS A 83 33.36 16.63 4.34
C LYS A 83 33.50 17.93 5.15
N GLY A 84 32.64 18.07 6.16
CA GLY A 84 32.67 19.22 7.07
C GLY A 84 31.92 20.46 6.58
N PHE A 85 31.36 20.46 5.36
CA PHE A 85 30.35 21.46 4.99
C PHE A 85 29.15 21.34 5.94
N GLY A 86 28.53 22.47 6.28
CA GLY A 86 27.32 22.52 7.11
C GLY A 86 26.11 22.89 6.26
N LEU A 87 24.98 22.22 6.47
CA LEU A 87 23.70 22.49 5.82
C LEU A 87 22.63 22.77 6.88
N SER A 88 21.82 23.80 6.66
CA SER A 88 20.73 24.14 7.58
C SER A 88 19.62 24.95 6.90
N ASP A 89 18.41 24.79 7.40
CA ASP A 89 17.23 25.63 7.21
C ASP A 89 17.12 26.78 8.24
N ASP A 90 18.09 26.93 9.14
CA ASP A 90 18.14 27.95 10.19
C ASP A 90 19.49 28.67 10.18
N ALA A 91 19.49 29.94 9.77
CA ALA A 91 20.69 30.78 9.73
C ALA A 91 21.35 30.98 11.11
N GLN A 92 20.63 30.76 12.21
CA GLN A 92 21.18 30.81 13.58
C GLN A 92 21.84 29.49 13.98
N LYS A 93 21.58 28.39 13.26
CA LYS A 93 22.15 27.07 13.48
C LYS A 93 22.79 26.50 12.20
N PRO A 94 23.79 27.20 11.61
CA PRO A 94 24.28 26.90 10.26
C PRO A 94 24.94 25.53 10.06
N PHE A 95 25.17 24.76 11.13
CA PHE A 95 25.72 23.40 11.11
C PHE A 95 24.72 22.36 11.62
N ARG A 96 23.41 22.56 11.38
CA ARG A 96 22.35 21.63 11.81
C ARG A 96 22.63 20.20 11.30
N TRP A 97 23.03 20.09 10.05
CA TRP A 97 23.58 18.87 9.48
C TRP A 97 25.00 19.13 8.95
N VAL A 98 25.94 18.21 9.17
CA VAL A 98 27.31 18.33 8.70
C VAL A 98 27.60 17.16 7.76
N PHE A 99 28.04 17.48 6.55
CA PHE A 99 28.29 16.48 5.53
C PHE A 99 29.38 15.48 5.96
N PRO A 100 29.14 14.17 5.79
CA PRO A 100 30.18 13.17 5.87
C PRO A 100 31.11 13.28 4.65
N GLU A 101 32.03 12.34 4.52
CA GLU A 101 32.89 12.27 3.33
C GLU A 101 32.08 11.90 2.10
N MET A 102 31.85 12.88 1.22
CA MET A 102 31.13 12.72 -0.03
C MET A 102 31.86 13.47 -1.13
N LEU A 103 32.18 12.78 -2.22
CA LEU A 103 32.92 13.35 -3.34
C LEU A 103 31.95 13.75 -4.45
N LEU A 104 31.74 15.06 -4.61
CA LEU A 104 30.89 15.60 -5.67
C LEU A 104 31.73 15.87 -6.92
N ALA A 105 31.48 15.13 -7.99
CA ALA A 105 32.23 15.27 -9.24
C ALA A 105 32.04 16.66 -9.89
N PRO A 106 32.94 17.07 -10.81
CA PRO A 106 32.74 18.28 -11.60
C PRO A 106 31.39 18.27 -12.32
N HIS A 107 30.73 19.43 -12.40
CA HIS A 107 29.45 19.62 -13.11
C HIS A 107 28.37 18.58 -12.75
N SER A 108 28.39 18.12 -11.51
CA SER A 108 27.48 17.08 -11.01
C SER A 108 26.66 17.60 -9.83
N HIS A 109 25.56 16.92 -9.57
CA HIS A 109 24.58 17.25 -8.55
C HIS A 109 24.59 16.20 -7.42
N ILE A 110 24.16 16.63 -6.25
CA ILE A 110 23.81 15.76 -5.13
C ILE A 110 22.46 16.22 -4.56
N THR A 111 21.55 15.27 -4.33
CA THR A 111 20.24 15.51 -3.74
C THR A 111 20.24 15.15 -2.26
N ILE A 112 19.94 16.12 -1.41
CA ILE A 112 19.85 15.93 0.04
C ILE A 112 18.38 15.95 0.44
N TRP A 113 17.83 14.77 0.76
CA TRP A 113 16.48 14.60 1.29
C TRP A 113 16.41 15.12 2.73
N THR A 114 15.55 16.10 2.98
CA THR A 114 15.32 16.65 4.31
C THR A 114 14.24 15.82 4.99
N SER A 115 14.65 14.68 5.56
CA SER A 115 13.76 13.62 6.06
C SER A 115 13.89 13.33 7.56
N GLY A 116 14.83 14.00 8.25
CA GLY A 116 15.12 13.72 9.65
C GLY A 116 15.97 12.48 9.93
N LYS A 117 16.44 11.74 8.92
CA LYS A 117 17.03 10.38 9.10
C LYS A 117 18.55 10.32 9.27
N ASP A 118 19.28 11.38 8.94
CA ASP A 118 20.75 11.45 9.04
C ASP A 118 21.48 10.23 8.45
N ARG A 119 21.36 10.05 7.12
CA ARG A 119 21.80 8.82 6.45
C ARG A 119 22.37 9.09 5.07
N GLN A 120 23.61 8.67 4.82
CA GLN A 120 24.16 8.64 3.47
C GLN A 120 23.59 7.45 2.70
N ILE A 121 23.18 7.68 1.44
CA ILE A 121 22.68 6.62 0.55
C ILE A 121 23.80 6.19 -0.40
N ASP A 122 24.26 7.12 -1.24
CA ASP A 122 25.30 6.92 -2.24
C ASP A 122 26.05 8.26 -2.51
N GLU A 123 26.87 8.32 -3.57
CA GLU A 123 27.58 9.56 -3.94
C GLU A 123 26.68 10.67 -4.52
N LYS A 124 25.42 10.34 -4.83
CA LYS A 124 24.45 11.25 -5.47
C LYS A 124 23.34 11.68 -4.53
N SER A 125 23.19 11.03 -3.38
CA SER A 125 22.08 11.30 -2.48
C SER A 125 22.35 11.00 -1.00
N ALA A 126 21.70 11.77 -0.13
CA ALA A 126 21.77 11.60 1.32
C ALA A 126 20.48 12.11 1.99
N HIS A 127 20.26 11.73 3.25
CA HIS A 127 19.23 12.25 4.12
C HIS A 127 19.85 13.16 5.18
N ALA A 128 19.38 14.40 5.25
CA ALA A 128 19.68 15.29 6.37
C ALA A 128 18.90 14.90 7.64
N ASN A 129 19.39 15.35 8.79
CA ASN A 129 18.78 15.16 10.10
C ASN A 129 17.65 16.15 10.42
N PHE A 130 17.12 16.83 9.40
CA PHE A 130 16.04 17.79 9.52
C PHE A 130 15.09 17.72 8.33
N GLU A 131 13.93 18.35 8.47
CA GLU A 131 12.92 18.52 7.42
C GLU A 131 12.84 20.00 7.04
N LEU A 132 12.89 20.30 5.74
CA LEU A 132 12.71 21.64 5.20
C LEU A 132 11.22 21.96 5.09
N ASN A 133 10.81 23.09 5.63
CA ASN A 133 9.42 23.55 5.65
C ASN A 133 9.20 24.70 4.67
N ALA A 134 7.95 24.88 4.24
CA ALA A 134 7.59 25.94 3.30
C ALA A 134 7.91 27.35 3.80
N ASP A 135 7.90 27.57 5.12
CA ASP A 135 8.09 28.88 5.75
C ASP A 135 9.46 29.06 6.41
N ASP A 136 10.42 28.17 6.15
CA ASP A 136 11.78 28.32 6.71
C ASP A 136 12.51 29.54 6.13
N ASN A 137 12.12 29.98 4.92
CA ASN A 137 12.60 31.17 4.19
C ASN A 137 14.11 31.20 3.85
N VAL A 138 14.91 30.25 4.35
CA VAL A 138 16.35 30.20 4.09
C VAL A 138 16.88 28.76 4.05
N VAL A 139 17.82 28.50 3.15
CA VAL A 139 18.76 27.38 3.22
C VAL A 139 20.17 27.93 3.23
N VAL A 140 20.99 27.45 4.16
CA VAL A 140 22.37 27.85 4.39
C VAL A 140 23.31 26.69 4.10
N LEU A 141 24.39 26.99 3.38
CA LEU A 141 25.55 26.12 3.21
C LEU A 141 26.80 26.84 3.77
N THR A 142 27.57 26.16 4.60
CA THR A 142 28.84 26.67 5.17
C THR A 142 30.03 25.82 4.72
N SER A 143 31.21 26.42 4.73
CA SER A 143 32.46 25.73 4.37
C SER A 143 32.98 24.81 5.49
N PRO A 144 33.90 23.87 5.18
CA PRO A 144 34.59 23.05 6.18
C PRO A 144 35.43 23.84 7.18
N THR A 145 35.84 25.05 6.82
CA THR A 145 36.55 25.99 7.69
C THR A 145 35.62 26.73 8.65
N ARG A 146 34.34 26.33 8.70
CA ARG A 146 33.25 26.92 9.47
C ARG A 146 32.91 28.37 9.09
N ALA A 147 33.23 28.77 7.86
CA ALA A 147 32.87 30.08 7.33
C ALA A 147 31.56 29.99 6.52
N TRP A 148 30.91 31.14 6.35
CA TRP A 148 29.78 31.26 5.43
C TRP A 148 30.22 30.91 3.99
N HIS A 149 29.44 30.08 3.31
CA HIS A 149 29.69 29.72 1.91
C HIS A 149 28.63 30.31 0.98
N THR A 150 27.38 29.88 1.12
CA THR A 150 26.24 30.47 0.38
C THR A 150 24.93 30.33 1.17
N ALA A 151 23.94 31.14 0.83
CA ALA A 151 22.57 30.97 1.29
C ALA A 151 21.61 31.15 0.11
N LEU A 152 20.50 30.44 0.15
CA LEU A 152 19.38 30.60 -0.75
C LEU A 152 18.17 31.05 0.09
N LEU A 153 17.61 32.19 -0.27
CA LEU A 153 16.46 32.79 0.41
C LEU A 153 15.22 32.58 -0.45
N PHE A 154 14.12 32.22 0.18
CA PHE A 154 12.86 31.97 -0.49
C PHE A 154 11.70 32.49 0.36
N GLU A 155 10.54 32.64 -0.27
CA GLU A 155 9.28 32.89 0.43
C GLU A 155 8.46 31.60 0.47
N HIS A 156 7.30 31.63 1.14
CA HIS A 156 6.40 30.47 1.27
C HIS A 156 6.30 29.65 -0.03
N MET A 157 6.68 28.36 0.05
CA MET A 157 6.67 27.44 -1.07
C MET A 157 5.46 26.51 -1.00
N TYR A 158 4.67 26.48 -2.07
CA TYR A 158 3.53 25.57 -2.20
C TYR A 158 3.99 24.17 -2.62
N ASP A 159 3.14 23.17 -2.36
CA ASP A 159 3.35 21.78 -2.78
C ASP A 159 3.82 21.71 -4.23
N ASN A 160 4.85 20.89 -4.47
CA ASN A 160 5.38 20.60 -5.79
C ASN A 160 5.88 21.82 -6.57
N ILE A 161 6.23 22.91 -5.89
CA ILE A 161 6.94 24.06 -6.48
C ILE A 161 8.40 24.00 -6.04
N SER A 162 9.34 24.09 -6.98
CA SER A 162 10.77 24.24 -6.66
C SER A 162 11.27 25.65 -6.93
N TYR A 163 12.39 25.98 -6.30
CA TYR A 163 13.12 27.22 -6.54
C TYR A 163 14.59 26.89 -6.80
N GLY A 164 15.09 27.27 -7.98
CA GLY A 164 16.42 26.84 -8.42
C GLY A 164 17.06 27.70 -9.50
N ARG A 165 18.31 27.39 -9.82
CA ARG A 165 19.17 28.17 -10.75
C ARG A 165 18.97 27.75 -12.20
N LEU A 166 18.89 28.70 -13.13
CA LEU A 166 18.82 28.40 -14.57
C LEU A 166 19.73 29.33 -15.39
N PRO A 167 20.79 28.82 -16.05
CA PRO A 167 21.28 27.44 -15.97
C PRO A 167 21.83 27.10 -14.57
N ASP A 168 22.09 25.81 -14.30
CA ASP A 168 22.71 25.35 -13.05
C ASP A 168 23.99 26.14 -12.73
N GLY A 169 24.28 26.35 -11.45
CA GLY A 169 25.46 27.11 -11.02
C GLY A 169 25.35 28.64 -11.19
N SER A 170 24.42 29.13 -12.03
CA SER A 170 24.29 30.57 -12.34
C SER A 170 23.72 31.39 -11.20
N ASP A 171 23.91 32.71 -11.22
CA ASP A 171 23.33 33.63 -10.22
C ASP A 171 21.82 33.90 -10.41
N ALA A 172 21.22 33.38 -11.49
CA ALA A 172 19.82 33.60 -11.82
C ALA A 172 18.93 32.49 -11.22
N LEU A 173 17.99 32.88 -10.35
CA LEU A 173 17.06 31.98 -9.69
C LEU A 173 15.64 32.14 -10.24
N TYR A 174 14.96 31.01 -10.41
CA TYR A 174 13.61 30.93 -10.94
C TYR A 174 12.78 29.92 -10.16
N TRP A 175 11.47 30.12 -10.21
CA TRP A 175 10.48 29.20 -9.68
C TRP A 175 10.05 28.22 -10.77
N PHE A 176 9.81 26.97 -10.41
CA PHE A 176 9.38 25.92 -11.33
C PHE A 176 8.17 25.16 -10.79
N ASP A 177 7.34 24.65 -11.70
CA ASP A 177 6.27 23.71 -11.39
C ASP A 177 6.84 22.27 -11.49
N GLY A 178 6.98 21.62 -10.34
CA GLY A 178 7.78 20.42 -10.11
C GLY A 178 9.29 20.69 -10.04
N CYS A 179 10.09 19.64 -9.89
CA CYS A 179 11.56 19.70 -9.71
C CYS A 179 12.36 19.02 -10.82
N THR A 180 13.68 19.11 -10.73
CA THR A 180 14.70 18.44 -11.57
C THR A 180 15.81 17.77 -10.75
N ALA A 181 15.51 17.38 -9.50
CA ALA A 181 16.45 16.76 -8.56
C ALA A 181 17.35 15.69 -9.20
N GLY A 182 18.66 15.84 -8.99
CA GLY A 182 19.71 14.98 -9.51
C GLY A 182 20.09 15.26 -10.98
N GLY A 183 19.51 16.29 -11.59
CA GLY A 183 19.68 16.61 -13.00
C GLY A 183 19.68 18.12 -13.28
N ARG A 184 19.79 18.46 -14.57
CA ARG A 184 19.84 19.87 -14.98
C ARG A 184 18.50 20.55 -14.83
N ASN A 185 18.47 21.75 -14.24
CA ASN A 185 17.30 22.61 -14.28
C ASN A 185 17.03 23.00 -15.74
N ASN A 186 16.03 22.38 -16.35
CA ASN A 186 15.67 22.55 -17.76
C ASN A 186 14.19 22.91 -17.98
N LYS A 187 13.46 23.17 -16.89
CA LYS A 187 12.04 23.52 -16.92
C LYS A 187 11.83 24.98 -17.32
N GLU A 188 10.69 25.24 -17.95
CA GLU A 188 10.25 26.61 -18.21
C GLU A 188 9.99 27.35 -16.89
N PRO A 189 10.67 28.48 -16.63
CA PRO A 189 10.43 29.29 -15.44
C PRO A 189 8.98 29.76 -15.32
N LEU A 190 8.50 29.80 -14.08
CA LEU A 190 7.29 30.55 -13.75
C LEU A 190 7.55 32.06 -13.89
N LYS A 191 6.51 32.81 -14.27
CA LYS A 191 6.54 34.26 -14.27
C LYS A 191 6.57 34.77 -12.84
N GLU A 192 7.16 35.94 -12.66
CA GLU A 192 7.28 36.59 -11.36
C GLU A 192 5.91 36.68 -10.63
N ALA A 193 5.92 36.36 -9.34
CA ALA A 193 4.76 36.32 -8.44
C ALA A 193 3.68 35.26 -8.75
N GLN A 194 3.76 34.53 -9.86
CA GLN A 194 2.77 33.50 -10.21
C GLN A 194 2.94 32.19 -9.44
N HIS A 195 4.12 31.94 -8.88
CA HIS A 195 4.41 30.76 -8.07
C HIS A 195 3.64 30.72 -6.74
N ARG A 196 3.03 31.84 -6.33
CA ARG A 196 2.26 31.97 -5.08
C ARG A 196 0.86 31.37 -5.13
N ARG A 197 0.41 30.90 -6.29
CA ARG A 197 -0.93 30.34 -6.45
C ARG A 197 -0.92 29.34 -7.59
N ARG A 198 -1.43 28.15 -7.30
CA ARG A 198 -1.76 27.15 -8.31
C ARG A 198 -3.03 27.53 -9.06
N LEU A 199 -3.08 27.26 -10.36
CA LEU A 199 -4.31 27.42 -11.15
C LEU A 199 -5.44 26.55 -10.56
N GLY A 200 -6.67 27.06 -10.62
CA GLY A 200 -7.87 26.26 -10.36
C GLY A 200 -7.96 25.07 -11.30
N VAL A 201 -8.52 23.98 -10.80
CA VAL A 201 -8.75 22.75 -11.56
C VAL A 201 -9.78 22.96 -12.69
N PRO A 202 -9.75 22.15 -13.76
CA PRO A 202 -10.83 22.12 -14.75
C PRO A 202 -12.17 21.81 -14.10
N ILE A 203 -13.21 22.57 -14.47
CA ILE A 203 -14.59 22.29 -14.06
C ILE A 203 -15.27 21.53 -15.19
N PHE A 204 -15.82 20.36 -14.87
CA PHE A 204 -16.59 19.52 -15.79
C PHE A 204 -18.07 19.85 -15.61
N SER A 205 -18.83 19.97 -16.71
CA SER A 205 -20.28 20.23 -16.64
C SER A 205 -21.10 19.05 -16.12
N LEU A 206 -20.53 17.84 -16.16
CA LEU A 206 -21.15 16.60 -15.71
C LEU A 206 -20.22 15.85 -14.75
N PRO A 207 -20.73 15.34 -13.61
CA PRO A 207 -19.94 14.53 -12.69
C PRO A 207 -19.56 13.16 -13.29
N ALA A 208 -18.62 12.44 -12.68
CA ALA A 208 -18.41 11.03 -12.99
C ALA A 208 -19.67 10.20 -12.67
N GLY A 209 -19.91 9.10 -13.38
CA GLY A 209 -21.06 8.23 -13.13
C GLY A 209 -21.61 7.52 -14.37
N PHE A 210 -22.85 7.04 -14.22
CA PHE A 210 -23.55 6.18 -15.19
C PHE A 210 -24.55 6.96 -16.05
N TYR A 211 -24.40 6.84 -17.36
CA TYR A 211 -25.16 7.57 -18.38
C TYR A 211 -25.74 6.61 -19.43
N GLU A 212 -27.06 6.66 -19.57
CA GLU A 212 -27.85 5.77 -20.43
C GLU A 212 -27.76 6.11 -21.93
N LYS A 213 -27.14 7.24 -22.29
CA LYS A 213 -27.08 7.78 -23.64
C LYS A 213 -25.79 8.56 -23.84
N ASN A 214 -25.40 8.79 -25.09
CA ASN A 214 -24.34 9.74 -25.45
C ASN A 214 -24.43 11.04 -24.61
N VAL A 215 -23.31 11.48 -24.04
CA VAL A 215 -23.23 12.71 -23.24
C VAL A 215 -22.22 13.68 -23.81
N VAL A 216 -22.48 14.97 -23.61
CA VAL A 216 -21.58 16.05 -23.99
C VAL A 216 -21.08 16.71 -22.71
N ILE A 217 -19.76 16.71 -22.52
CA ILE A 217 -19.11 17.37 -21.39
C ILE A 217 -18.56 18.71 -21.86
N GLU A 218 -19.00 19.77 -21.20
CA GLU A 218 -18.43 21.10 -21.34
C GLU A 218 -17.40 21.32 -20.24
N PHE A 219 -16.38 22.11 -20.53
CA PHE A 219 -15.28 22.38 -19.62
C PHE A 219 -15.12 23.88 -19.44
N SER A 220 -14.80 24.30 -18.22
CA SER A 220 -14.35 25.67 -17.95
C SER A 220 -13.12 25.69 -17.05
N CYS A 221 -12.32 26.74 -17.18
CA CYS A 221 -11.15 27.01 -16.34
C CYS A 221 -10.95 28.53 -16.22
N GLU A 222 -9.92 28.93 -15.48
CA GLU A 222 -9.56 30.35 -15.35
C GLU A 222 -9.25 31.02 -16.70
N ASP A 223 -9.56 32.32 -16.80
CA ASP A 223 -9.35 33.11 -18.01
C ASP A 223 -7.89 33.08 -18.51
N GLY A 224 -7.74 32.83 -19.81
CA GLY A 224 -6.44 32.75 -20.49
C GLY A 224 -5.63 31.49 -20.15
N ALA A 225 -6.20 30.54 -19.41
CA ALA A 225 -5.65 29.20 -19.27
C ALA A 225 -6.21 28.25 -20.35
N GLN A 226 -5.57 27.09 -20.49
CA GLN A 226 -5.98 26.02 -21.40
C GLN A 226 -6.16 24.73 -20.61
N ILE A 227 -7.10 23.90 -21.02
CA ILE A 227 -7.30 22.57 -20.43
C ILE A 227 -6.68 21.53 -21.38
N ARG A 228 -5.84 20.68 -20.81
CA ARG A 228 -5.24 19.51 -21.47
C ARG A 228 -5.85 18.25 -20.87
N TYR A 229 -6.01 17.21 -21.68
CA TYR A 229 -6.64 15.97 -21.23
C TYR A 229 -6.02 14.73 -21.87
N THR A 230 -6.27 13.58 -21.23
CA THR A 230 -5.92 12.24 -21.69
C THR A 230 -7.09 11.29 -21.45
N LEU A 231 -7.10 10.17 -22.17
CA LEU A 231 -8.16 9.14 -22.09
C LEU A 231 -7.62 7.73 -21.78
N ASP A 232 -6.31 7.59 -21.65
CA ASP A 232 -5.59 6.31 -21.52
C ASP A 232 -5.04 6.08 -20.09
N GLY A 233 -5.36 6.98 -19.16
CA GLY A 233 -4.87 6.97 -17.79
C GLY A 233 -3.57 7.73 -17.57
N SER A 234 -2.85 8.18 -18.60
CA SER A 234 -1.62 8.99 -18.43
C SER A 234 -1.91 10.37 -17.84
N GLU A 235 -0.96 10.96 -17.11
CA GLU A 235 -1.12 12.32 -16.57
C GLU A 235 -1.12 13.37 -17.70
N PRO A 236 -2.13 14.27 -17.79
CA PRO A 236 -2.12 15.33 -18.80
C PRO A 236 -0.91 16.26 -18.66
N GLN A 237 -0.16 16.39 -19.75
CA GLN A 237 1.00 17.26 -19.91
C GLN A 237 0.66 18.48 -20.78
N LYS A 238 1.59 19.45 -20.85
CA LYS A 238 1.42 20.69 -21.65
C LYS A 238 1.18 20.42 -23.14
N ASP A 239 1.73 19.33 -23.65
CA ASP A 239 1.65 18.87 -25.04
C ASP A 239 0.55 17.84 -25.30
N SER A 240 -0.17 17.38 -24.27
CA SER A 240 -1.35 16.52 -24.43
C SER A 240 -2.46 17.21 -25.23
N ALA A 241 -3.48 16.44 -25.62
CA ALA A 241 -4.63 16.96 -26.36
C ALA A 241 -5.29 18.13 -25.62
N GLN A 242 -5.63 19.19 -26.34
CA GLN A 242 -6.29 20.37 -25.77
C GLN A 242 -7.82 20.25 -25.90
N ILE A 243 -8.54 20.63 -24.86
CA ILE A 243 -9.98 20.89 -24.96
C ILE A 243 -10.19 22.23 -25.68
N VAL A 244 -10.79 22.18 -26.87
CA VAL A 244 -11.11 23.36 -27.71
C VAL A 244 -12.62 23.57 -27.89
N GLY A 245 -13.43 22.67 -27.33
CA GLY A 245 -14.89 22.68 -27.37
C GLY A 245 -15.46 21.53 -26.53
N PRO A 246 -16.78 21.32 -26.54
CA PRO A 246 -17.40 20.22 -25.78
C PRO A 246 -16.91 18.84 -26.23
N LEU A 247 -16.71 17.94 -25.28
CA LEU A 247 -16.30 16.55 -25.53
C LEU A 247 -17.53 15.65 -25.61
N LEU A 248 -17.79 15.05 -26.78
CA LEU A 248 -18.85 14.06 -26.95
C LEU A 248 -18.33 12.66 -26.56
N LEU A 249 -18.93 12.09 -25.52
CA LEU A 249 -18.76 10.69 -25.15
C LEU A 249 -19.91 9.88 -25.76
N LYS A 250 -19.58 8.87 -26.56
CA LYS A 250 -20.55 8.02 -27.24
C LYS A 250 -20.75 6.72 -26.47
N GLU A 251 -21.90 6.09 -26.67
CA GLU A 251 -22.17 4.77 -26.12
C GLU A 251 -21.09 3.75 -26.52
N ARG A 252 -20.55 3.05 -25.52
CA ARG A 252 -19.61 1.93 -25.65
C ARG A 252 -19.56 1.12 -24.36
N ALA A 253 -19.16 -0.15 -24.47
CA ALA A 253 -19.12 -1.08 -23.35
C ALA A 253 -18.06 -0.77 -22.26
N GLU A 254 -17.04 0.02 -22.59
CA GLU A 254 -15.96 0.38 -21.67
C GLU A 254 -16.02 1.86 -21.32
N PRO A 255 -15.89 2.24 -20.04
CA PRO A 255 -16.03 3.63 -19.65
C PRO A 255 -14.93 4.52 -20.23
N TYR A 256 -15.24 5.81 -20.33
CA TYR A 256 -14.23 6.83 -20.58
C TYR A 256 -13.61 7.26 -19.25
N VAL A 257 -12.29 7.14 -19.15
CA VAL A 257 -11.52 7.78 -18.07
C VAL A 257 -11.02 9.12 -18.59
N VAL A 258 -11.62 10.22 -18.16
CA VAL A 258 -11.21 11.56 -18.60
C VAL A 258 -10.34 12.19 -17.50
N ARG A 259 -9.04 12.29 -17.77
CA ARG A 259 -8.12 13.04 -16.90
C ARG A 259 -7.87 14.41 -17.51
N ALA A 260 -8.03 15.48 -16.74
CA ALA A 260 -7.84 16.84 -17.23
C ALA A 260 -7.03 17.70 -16.26
N ARG A 261 -6.25 18.63 -16.82
CA ARG A 261 -5.41 19.58 -16.07
C ARG A 261 -5.37 20.94 -16.75
N THR A 262 -5.35 22.01 -15.96
CA THR A 262 -5.29 23.39 -16.44
C THR A 262 -3.85 23.88 -16.50
N PHE A 263 -3.50 24.51 -17.62
CA PHE A 263 -2.19 25.07 -17.90
C PHE A 263 -2.28 26.53 -18.32
N LYS A 264 -1.32 27.34 -17.86
CA LYS A 264 -1.15 28.73 -18.30
C LYS A 264 0.34 29.05 -18.30
N PHE A 265 0.81 29.70 -19.36
CA PHE A 265 2.23 30.00 -19.50
C PHE A 265 2.73 30.87 -18.34
N GLY A 266 3.75 30.38 -17.64
CA GLY A 266 4.37 31.04 -16.50
C GLY A 266 3.61 30.92 -15.16
N SER A 267 2.58 30.07 -15.07
CA SER A 267 1.86 29.81 -13.81
C SER A 267 1.91 28.32 -13.46
N PRO A 268 1.90 27.94 -12.17
CA PRO A 268 1.80 26.54 -11.78
C PRO A 268 0.50 25.92 -12.29
N SER A 269 0.60 24.76 -12.93
CA SER A 269 -0.55 23.99 -13.44
C SER A 269 -1.45 23.53 -12.31
N SER A 270 -2.74 23.33 -12.58
CA SER A 270 -3.68 22.82 -11.55
C SER A 270 -3.30 21.40 -11.09
N ALA A 271 -3.95 20.91 -10.03
CA ALA A 271 -4.04 19.47 -9.81
C ALA A 271 -4.80 18.80 -10.98
N VAL A 272 -4.63 17.49 -11.12
CA VAL A 272 -5.33 16.69 -12.14
C VAL A 272 -6.69 16.28 -11.58
N VAL A 273 -7.73 16.43 -12.40
CA VAL A 273 -9.06 15.90 -12.12
C VAL A 273 -9.27 14.68 -12.99
N THR A 274 -9.73 13.60 -12.37
CA THR A 274 -10.04 12.34 -13.05
C THR A 274 -11.50 12.03 -12.81
N ASN A 275 -12.26 11.81 -13.89
CA ASN A 275 -13.65 11.39 -13.83
C ASN A 275 -13.86 10.18 -14.76
N THR A 276 -14.50 9.14 -14.24
CA THR A 276 -14.92 7.99 -15.04
C THR A 276 -16.39 8.09 -15.47
N TYR A 277 -16.65 7.94 -16.77
CA TYR A 277 -17.98 8.01 -17.37
C TYR A 277 -18.35 6.68 -18.01
N PHE A 278 -19.34 5.99 -17.44
CA PHE A 278 -19.93 4.81 -18.05
C PHE A 278 -21.09 5.26 -18.93
N VAL A 279 -20.98 5.02 -20.25
CA VAL A 279 -21.93 5.53 -21.24
C VAL A 279 -22.45 4.34 -22.05
N GLU A 280 -23.57 3.77 -21.63
CA GLU A 280 -24.17 2.59 -22.24
C GLU A 280 -25.65 2.51 -21.88
N GLU A 281 -26.50 2.08 -22.81
CA GLU A 281 -27.92 1.83 -22.52
C GLU A 281 -28.06 0.66 -21.53
N GLY A 282 -28.84 0.84 -20.46
CA GLY A 282 -29.04 -0.12 -19.38
C GLY A 282 -27.94 -0.16 -18.32
N ILE A 283 -26.95 0.74 -18.39
CA ILE A 283 -25.79 0.77 -17.48
C ILE A 283 -26.19 0.83 -15.99
N LYS A 284 -27.30 1.51 -15.67
CA LYS A 284 -27.77 1.65 -14.28
C LYS A 284 -28.26 0.33 -13.67
N ASP A 285 -28.74 -0.57 -14.49
CA ASP A 285 -29.24 -1.88 -14.06
C ASP A 285 -28.18 -2.99 -14.24
N GLN A 286 -27.03 -2.67 -14.85
CA GLN A 286 -25.98 -3.64 -15.14
C GLN A 286 -25.25 -4.15 -13.89
N TYR A 287 -25.05 -3.29 -12.89
CA TYR A 287 -24.23 -3.60 -11.70
C TYR A 287 -25.04 -3.46 -10.40
N GLY A 288 -25.40 -4.60 -9.81
CA GLY A 288 -25.97 -4.74 -8.47
C GLY A 288 -24.93 -4.86 -7.35
N ILE A 289 -23.64 -4.74 -7.69
CA ILE A 289 -22.50 -4.69 -6.76
C ILE A 289 -21.64 -3.45 -7.08
N PRO A 290 -20.79 -2.98 -6.15
CA PRO A 290 -19.94 -1.82 -6.38
C PRO A 290 -19.07 -1.94 -7.64
N VAL A 291 -18.86 -0.80 -8.29
CA VAL A 291 -17.94 -0.65 -9.42
C VAL A 291 -16.79 0.25 -9.01
N ILE A 292 -15.57 -0.23 -9.26
CA ILE A 292 -14.32 0.48 -8.98
C ILE A 292 -13.71 0.90 -10.32
N SER A 293 -13.29 2.16 -10.41
CA SER A 293 -12.38 2.64 -11.45
C SER A 293 -11.04 3.01 -10.81
N LEU A 294 -9.98 2.31 -11.21
CA LEU A 294 -8.60 2.64 -10.87
C LEU A 294 -7.94 3.28 -12.08
N THR A 295 -7.47 4.50 -11.91
CA THR A 295 -6.77 5.23 -12.96
C THR A 295 -5.35 5.51 -12.55
N THR A 296 -4.39 5.18 -13.38
CA THR A 296 -2.97 5.39 -13.14
C THR A 296 -2.24 5.62 -14.44
N ASP A 297 -1.10 6.30 -14.40
CA ASP A 297 -0.21 6.30 -15.55
C ASP A 297 0.12 4.86 -15.98
N PRO A 298 -0.04 4.48 -17.27
CA PRO A 298 0.27 3.13 -17.74
C PRO A 298 1.68 2.65 -17.39
N ALA A 299 2.66 3.56 -17.30
CA ALA A 299 4.02 3.23 -16.88
C ALA A 299 4.07 2.63 -15.48
N ASN A 300 3.21 3.07 -14.55
CA ASN A 300 3.14 2.49 -13.20
C ASN A 300 2.81 1.00 -13.23
N LEU A 301 2.08 0.52 -14.24
CA LEU A 301 1.72 -0.88 -14.39
C LEU A 301 2.75 -1.64 -15.24
N TYR A 302 3.22 -1.04 -16.33
CA TYR A 302 3.90 -1.77 -17.41
C TYR A 302 5.30 -1.29 -17.76
N ASP A 303 5.84 -0.29 -17.07
CA ASP A 303 7.24 0.13 -17.26
C ASP A 303 8.23 -1.00 -16.94
N TYR A 304 9.31 -1.08 -17.70
CA TYR A 304 10.32 -2.13 -17.56
C TYR A 304 11.00 -2.11 -16.19
N GLU A 305 11.34 -0.92 -15.70
CA GLU A 305 12.11 -0.72 -14.47
C GLU A 305 11.20 -0.81 -13.24
N THR A 306 10.01 -0.23 -13.33
CA THR A 306 9.17 0.09 -12.17
C THR A 306 7.73 -0.40 -12.27
N GLY A 307 7.29 -0.94 -13.41
CA GLY A 307 5.92 -1.36 -13.64
C GLY A 307 5.51 -2.55 -12.77
N ILE A 308 4.47 -2.37 -11.94
CA ILE A 308 4.09 -3.36 -10.91
C ILE A 308 3.26 -4.55 -11.44
N TYR A 309 2.93 -4.60 -12.73
CA TYR A 309 2.17 -5.72 -13.33
C TYR A 309 3.02 -6.68 -14.15
N ILE A 310 4.28 -6.35 -14.43
CA ILE A 310 5.14 -7.13 -15.32
C ILE A 310 6.32 -7.76 -14.57
N PRO A 311 7.01 -8.75 -15.16
CA PRO A 311 8.22 -9.28 -14.54
C PRO A 311 9.36 -8.25 -14.48
N GLY A 312 9.51 -7.46 -15.55
CA GLY A 312 10.42 -6.32 -15.64
C GLY A 312 11.89 -6.60 -15.33
N LYS A 313 12.64 -5.53 -15.09
CA LYS A 313 14.08 -5.53 -14.83
C LYS A 313 14.49 -6.48 -13.72
N VAL A 314 13.74 -6.51 -12.61
CA VAL A 314 14.12 -7.34 -11.45
C VAL A 314 14.28 -8.81 -11.83
N ARG A 315 13.40 -9.32 -12.72
CA ARG A 315 13.52 -10.68 -13.23
C ARG A 315 14.73 -10.86 -14.14
N ASP A 316 14.96 -9.93 -15.05
CA ASP A 316 16.05 -10.03 -16.01
C ASP A 316 17.43 -9.94 -15.33
N ASP A 317 17.58 -9.05 -14.36
CA ASP A 317 18.78 -8.96 -13.53
C ASP A 317 19.02 -10.26 -12.74
N TRP A 318 17.95 -10.84 -12.19
CA TRP A 318 18.04 -12.13 -11.50
C TRP A 318 18.47 -13.24 -12.45
N LEU A 319 17.88 -13.34 -13.65
CA LEU A 319 18.26 -14.33 -14.65
C LEU A 319 19.72 -14.15 -15.12
N ALA A 320 20.17 -12.92 -15.32
CA ALA A 320 21.55 -12.62 -15.69
C ALA A 320 22.55 -13.06 -14.62
N ALA A 321 22.20 -12.92 -13.34
CA ALA A 321 23.03 -13.33 -12.21
C ALA A 321 23.02 -14.86 -11.93
N HIS A 322 21.98 -15.58 -12.38
CA HIS A 322 21.77 -17.00 -12.04
C HIS A 322 21.90 -17.97 -13.22
N ARG A 323 22.03 -17.49 -14.47
CA ARG A 323 22.41 -18.35 -15.60
C ARG A 323 23.86 -18.80 -15.46
N THR A 324 24.08 -20.12 -15.38
CA THR A 324 25.44 -20.67 -15.42
C THR A 324 25.96 -20.76 -16.86
N ALA A 325 27.26 -20.55 -17.06
CA ALA A 325 27.90 -20.51 -18.36
C ALA A 325 27.91 -21.84 -19.15
N SER A 326 27.29 -22.92 -18.65
CA SER A 326 27.23 -24.23 -19.31
C SER A 326 25.87 -24.59 -19.91
N GLU A 327 24.86 -23.74 -19.84
CA GLU A 327 23.53 -24.00 -20.44
C GLU A 327 23.50 -23.55 -21.91
N THR A 328 24.26 -24.26 -22.76
CA THR A 328 24.14 -24.19 -24.23
C THR A 328 23.15 -25.22 -24.78
N SER A 329 22.28 -25.79 -23.96
CA SER A 329 21.16 -26.61 -24.41
C SER A 329 19.86 -25.97 -23.96
N GLU A 330 18.91 -25.85 -24.89
CA GLU A 330 17.53 -25.43 -24.68
C GLU A 330 16.99 -25.88 -23.32
N THR A 331 17.03 -24.98 -22.32
CA THR A 331 16.32 -25.18 -21.06
C THR A 331 14.85 -25.33 -21.42
N SER A 332 14.27 -26.47 -21.08
CA SER A 332 12.91 -26.78 -21.48
C SER A 332 11.95 -25.75 -20.88
N ALA A 333 10.88 -25.39 -21.58
CA ALA A 333 9.82 -24.53 -21.03
C ALA A 333 9.24 -25.08 -19.70
N ALA A 334 9.44 -26.37 -19.41
CA ALA A 334 9.09 -27.04 -18.16
C ALA A 334 10.05 -26.70 -17.00
N GLU A 335 11.35 -26.52 -17.26
CA GLU A 335 12.31 -26.06 -16.26
C GLU A 335 12.11 -24.58 -15.95
N GLU A 336 11.89 -23.72 -16.96
CA GLU A 336 11.49 -22.32 -16.74
C GLU A 336 10.14 -22.18 -16.01
N ALA A 337 9.18 -23.07 -16.28
CA ALA A 337 7.92 -23.13 -15.55
C ALA A 337 8.08 -23.64 -14.10
N SER A 338 9.03 -24.54 -13.85
CA SER A 338 9.37 -24.99 -12.49
C SER A 338 10.14 -23.92 -11.70
N LEU A 339 10.90 -23.08 -12.41
CA LEU A 339 11.61 -21.92 -11.85
C LEU A 339 10.64 -20.80 -11.50
N GLY A 340 9.46 -20.67 -12.13
CA GLY A 340 8.50 -19.57 -11.94
C GLY A 340 7.95 -19.35 -10.52
N LEU A 341 8.26 -20.22 -9.56
CA LEU A 341 7.86 -20.08 -8.16
C LEU A 341 8.91 -19.30 -7.37
N GLY A 342 8.63 -18.02 -7.13
CA GLY A 342 9.47 -17.19 -6.27
C GLY A 342 10.65 -16.51 -6.96
N ILE A 343 10.70 -16.48 -8.30
CA ILE A 343 11.67 -15.62 -9.03
C ILE A 343 11.36 -14.16 -8.70
N PRO A 344 12.35 -13.38 -8.24
CA PRO A 344 12.19 -11.94 -8.11
C PRO A 344 11.70 -11.32 -9.42
N ALA A 345 10.66 -10.51 -9.34
CA ALA A 345 10.04 -9.82 -10.46
C ALA A 345 9.46 -8.50 -9.96
N ASN A 346 9.29 -7.49 -10.81
CA ASN A 346 8.71 -6.20 -10.42
C ASN A 346 7.38 -6.39 -9.68
N TYR A 347 6.49 -7.27 -10.22
CA TYR A 347 5.18 -7.51 -9.63
C TYR A 347 5.19 -8.16 -8.23
N ASN A 348 6.30 -8.73 -7.75
CA ASN A 348 6.36 -9.37 -6.42
C ASN A 348 7.27 -8.64 -5.42
N GLN A 349 7.72 -7.43 -5.79
CA GLN A 349 8.45 -6.57 -4.90
C GLN A 349 7.52 -5.91 -3.86
N LYS A 350 8.12 -5.46 -2.75
CA LYS A 350 7.42 -4.98 -1.55
C LYS A 350 7.99 -3.65 -1.07
N GLY A 351 7.31 -3.02 -0.11
CA GLY A 351 7.73 -1.74 0.46
C GLY A 351 7.23 -0.53 -0.33
N LYS A 352 7.51 0.66 0.20
CA LYS A 352 7.02 1.93 -0.34
C LYS A 352 7.59 2.26 -1.72
N LEU A 353 8.81 1.79 -2.01
CA LEU A 353 9.45 1.89 -3.34
C LEU A 353 8.66 1.22 -4.47
N TRP A 354 7.78 0.27 -4.15
CA TRP A 354 6.98 -0.47 -5.13
C TRP A 354 5.51 -0.06 -5.10
N GLU A 355 5.21 1.04 -4.42
CA GLU A 355 3.92 1.70 -4.46
C GLU A 355 3.87 2.72 -5.59
N ARG A 356 2.74 2.79 -6.29
CA ARG A 356 2.54 3.67 -7.44
C ARG A 356 1.35 4.59 -7.21
N PRO A 357 1.41 5.86 -7.64
CA PRO A 357 0.26 6.76 -7.57
C PRO A 357 -0.87 6.26 -8.46
N ALA A 358 -2.10 6.34 -7.98
CA ALA A 358 -3.31 6.11 -8.74
C ALA A 358 -4.44 7.03 -8.23
N HIS A 359 -5.52 7.09 -8.99
CA HIS A 359 -6.78 7.71 -8.60
C HIS A 359 -7.84 6.61 -8.50
N PHE A 360 -8.58 6.61 -7.39
CA PHE A 360 -9.59 5.62 -7.09
C PHE A 360 -10.96 6.27 -7.06
N GLU A 361 -11.87 5.76 -7.89
CA GLU A 361 -13.29 6.09 -7.87
C GLU A 361 -14.11 4.84 -7.51
N LEU A 362 -15.04 4.98 -6.55
CA LEU A 362 -15.98 3.93 -6.16
C LEU A 362 -17.41 4.40 -6.42
N PHE A 363 -18.14 3.58 -7.17
CA PHE A 363 -19.56 3.73 -7.46
C PHE A 363 -20.33 2.58 -6.79
N ASP A 364 -21.39 2.90 -6.06
CA ASP A 364 -22.29 1.87 -5.53
C ASP A 364 -23.36 1.49 -6.56
N PRO A 365 -24.17 0.44 -6.31
CA PRO A 365 -25.20 -0.02 -7.25
C PRO A 365 -26.25 1.03 -7.66
N ASP A 366 -26.35 2.15 -6.95
CA ASP A 366 -27.20 3.29 -7.35
C ASP A 366 -26.59 4.14 -8.50
N GLY A 367 -25.37 3.81 -8.94
CA GLY A 367 -24.62 4.50 -9.98
C GLY A 367 -24.00 5.83 -9.54
N LYS A 368 -24.05 6.16 -8.24
CA LYS A 368 -23.50 7.39 -7.67
C LYS A 368 -22.04 7.18 -7.27
N LEU A 369 -21.22 8.22 -7.48
CA LEU A 369 -19.86 8.30 -6.96
C LEU A 369 -19.87 8.53 -5.43
N TYR A 370 -19.29 7.62 -4.66
CA TYR A 370 -19.18 7.70 -3.20
C TYR A 370 -17.78 8.08 -2.71
N LEU A 371 -16.75 7.75 -3.48
CA LEU A 371 -15.36 8.06 -3.15
C LEU A 371 -14.61 8.39 -4.43
N SER A 372 -13.82 9.47 -4.40
CA SER A 372 -12.86 9.88 -5.42
C SER A 372 -11.64 10.42 -4.69
N GLN A 373 -10.51 9.71 -4.80
CA GLN A 373 -9.33 9.98 -3.97
C GLN A 373 -8.05 9.56 -4.69
N GLY A 374 -7.00 10.37 -4.59
CA GLY A 374 -5.63 9.93 -4.92
C GLY A 374 -5.11 8.92 -3.90
N ILE A 375 -4.55 7.80 -4.37
CA ILE A 375 -4.09 6.69 -3.53
C ILE A 375 -2.75 6.14 -4.01
N GLY A 376 -2.11 5.36 -3.14
CA GLY A 376 -1.06 4.43 -3.53
C GLY A 376 -1.64 3.07 -3.91
N ILE A 377 -1.09 2.44 -4.93
CA ILE A 377 -1.37 1.04 -5.29
C ILE A 377 -0.09 0.21 -5.31
N ARG A 378 -0.21 -1.04 -4.88
CA ARG A 378 0.86 -2.05 -5.01
C ARG A 378 0.24 -3.43 -5.13
N THR A 379 0.90 -4.36 -5.81
CA THR A 379 0.48 -5.76 -5.82
C THR A 379 0.36 -6.37 -4.41
N HIS A 380 -0.56 -7.32 -4.27
CA HIS A 380 -0.79 -8.09 -3.05
C HIS A 380 -0.76 -9.59 -3.33
N GLY A 381 -0.06 -10.35 -2.50
CA GLY A 381 -0.06 -11.80 -2.53
C GLY A 381 1.34 -12.38 -2.62
N GLY A 382 1.40 -13.66 -2.96
CA GLY A 382 2.63 -14.40 -3.23
C GLY A 382 2.45 -15.18 -4.52
N TYR A 383 2.02 -16.45 -4.39
CA TYR A 383 1.81 -17.35 -5.52
C TYR A 383 0.89 -16.77 -6.60
N SER A 384 -0.24 -16.18 -6.21
CA SER A 384 -1.26 -15.63 -7.12
C SER A 384 -0.82 -14.41 -7.94
N LEU A 385 0.38 -13.88 -7.70
CA LEU A 385 0.93 -12.77 -8.47
C LEU A 385 1.44 -13.21 -9.84
N ASP A 386 1.48 -14.51 -10.16
CA ASP A 386 1.70 -14.99 -11.52
C ASP A 386 0.48 -14.76 -12.44
N GLN A 387 -0.70 -14.57 -11.86
CA GLN A 387 -1.95 -14.44 -12.59
C GLN A 387 -2.07 -13.06 -13.26
N PRO A 388 -2.79 -12.96 -14.39
CA PRO A 388 -2.93 -11.70 -15.10
C PRO A 388 -3.83 -10.69 -14.37
N ASN A 389 -4.85 -11.16 -13.65
CA ASN A 389 -5.73 -10.35 -12.80
C ASN A 389 -5.17 -10.21 -11.37
N LYS A 390 -4.00 -9.57 -11.22
CA LYS A 390 -3.31 -9.48 -9.93
C LYS A 390 -4.16 -8.78 -8.88
N SER A 391 -4.03 -9.23 -7.62
CA SER A 391 -4.58 -8.51 -6.47
C SER A 391 -3.79 -7.24 -6.19
N LEU A 392 -4.46 -6.18 -5.74
CA LEU A 392 -3.85 -4.90 -5.38
C LEU A 392 -4.16 -4.51 -3.94
N ARG A 393 -3.19 -3.92 -3.25
CA ARG A 393 -3.41 -3.06 -2.08
C ARG A 393 -3.80 -1.68 -2.60
N LEU A 394 -4.87 -1.13 -2.03
CA LEU A 394 -5.27 0.27 -2.22
C LEU A 394 -4.98 0.99 -0.91
N LEU A 395 -4.14 2.02 -0.95
CA LEU A 395 -3.55 2.66 0.22
C LEU A 395 -3.88 4.14 0.22
N ALA A 396 -4.62 4.60 1.23
CA ALA A 396 -4.89 6.01 1.44
C ALA A 396 -3.61 6.67 1.96
N ASP A 397 -3.06 7.60 1.20
CA ASP A 397 -1.87 8.35 1.57
C ASP A 397 -1.97 9.76 0.96
N SER A 398 -1.91 10.75 1.84
CA SER A 398 -1.99 12.17 1.49
C SER A 398 -0.92 12.63 0.49
N ALA A 399 0.20 11.91 0.36
CA ALA A 399 1.23 12.19 -0.64
C ALA A 399 0.73 12.00 -2.08
N TYR A 400 -0.28 11.16 -2.31
CA TYR A 400 -0.84 10.90 -3.65
C TYR A 400 -2.12 11.68 -3.95
N ASP A 401 -2.68 12.42 -2.98
CA ASP A 401 -3.94 13.13 -3.14
C ASP A 401 -3.75 14.66 -3.12
N ALA A 402 -2.87 15.15 -3.98
CA ALA A 402 -2.47 16.56 -4.08
C ALA A 402 -3.60 17.51 -4.55
N GLY A 403 -4.78 16.99 -4.90
CA GLY A 403 -5.90 17.76 -5.47
C GLY A 403 -7.00 18.17 -4.49
N ALA A 404 -7.06 17.55 -3.30
CA ALA A 404 -8.22 17.77 -2.43
C ALA A 404 -8.01 18.91 -1.41
N VAL A 405 -9.11 19.37 -0.80
CA VAL A 405 -9.20 20.56 0.07
C VAL A 405 -8.20 20.55 1.24
N ALA A 406 -7.47 21.65 1.42
CA ALA A 406 -6.55 21.85 2.53
C ALA A 406 -7.23 21.62 3.89
N GLY A 407 -6.59 20.87 4.79
CA GLY A 407 -7.08 20.61 6.15
C GLY A 407 -7.88 19.31 6.36
N THR A 408 -7.97 18.44 5.35
CA THR A 408 -8.54 17.09 5.50
C THR A 408 -7.43 16.04 5.63
N THR A 409 -7.53 15.15 6.63
CA THR A 409 -6.60 14.01 6.81
C THR A 409 -6.94 12.94 5.77
N ARG A 410 -5.99 12.61 4.89
CA ARG A 410 -6.18 11.71 3.73
C ARG A 410 -5.44 10.39 3.80
N ASP A 411 -4.87 10.09 4.96
CA ASP A 411 -4.23 8.81 5.22
C ASP A 411 -5.28 7.73 5.61
N ILE A 412 -6.56 8.03 5.39
CA ILE A 412 -7.71 7.13 5.51
C ILE A 412 -8.67 7.35 4.32
N PHE A 413 -9.41 6.32 3.96
CA PHE A 413 -10.55 6.42 3.08
C PHE A 413 -11.73 7.06 3.82
N ALA A 414 -12.29 8.14 3.28
CA ALA A 414 -13.52 8.76 3.79
C ALA A 414 -14.78 7.95 3.43
N TYR A 415 -14.66 6.63 3.38
CA TYR A 415 -15.70 5.68 3.02
C TYR A 415 -15.51 4.40 3.85
N ASP A 416 -16.61 3.88 4.40
CA ASP A 416 -16.59 2.58 5.05
C ASP A 416 -17.00 1.50 4.05
N PHE A 417 -16.05 0.65 3.69
CA PHE A 417 -16.27 -0.42 2.73
C PHE A 417 -17.19 -1.52 3.25
N PHE A 418 -17.34 -1.65 4.57
CA PHE A 418 -17.96 -2.79 5.24
C PHE A 418 -19.00 -2.39 6.30
N ALA A 419 -19.50 -1.15 6.28
CA ALA A 419 -20.53 -0.70 7.21
C ALA A 419 -21.81 -1.56 7.10
N GLU A 420 -22.27 -2.08 8.24
CA GLU A 420 -23.52 -2.84 8.35
C GLU A 420 -24.68 -1.99 8.93
N GLY A 421 -24.43 -0.70 9.16
CA GLY A 421 -25.42 0.24 9.69
C GLY A 421 -24.83 1.63 9.98
N ALA A 422 -25.65 2.54 10.50
CA ALA A 422 -25.27 3.93 10.75
C ALA A 422 -24.24 4.11 11.88
N ASP A 423 -24.09 3.11 12.77
CA ASP A 423 -23.24 3.17 13.97
C ASP A 423 -21.89 2.43 13.81
N THR A 424 -21.64 1.81 12.65
CA THR A 424 -20.39 1.10 12.33
C THR A 424 -19.63 1.89 11.27
N TYR A 425 -18.85 2.91 11.68
CA TYR A 425 -17.96 3.65 10.79
C TYR A 425 -16.51 3.39 11.16
N LEU A 426 -15.82 2.60 10.33
CA LEU A 426 -14.41 2.22 10.48
C LEU A 426 -13.61 2.63 9.23
N PRO A 427 -13.23 3.91 9.08
CA PRO A 427 -12.45 4.35 7.93
C PRO A 427 -11.07 3.69 7.96
N LEU A 428 -10.68 3.10 6.84
CA LEU A 428 -9.45 2.31 6.71
C LEU A 428 -8.36 3.10 5.99
N SER A 429 -7.10 2.91 6.38
CA SER A 429 -5.94 3.42 5.63
C SER A 429 -5.54 2.51 4.46
N GLY A 430 -6.07 1.28 4.42
CA GLY A 430 -5.81 0.35 3.33
C GLY A 430 -6.82 -0.77 3.20
N VAL A 431 -7.11 -1.15 1.96
CA VAL A 431 -7.91 -2.33 1.59
C VAL A 431 -7.19 -3.14 0.52
N ILE A 432 -7.63 -4.37 0.29
CA ILE A 432 -7.14 -5.24 -0.78
C ILE A 432 -8.26 -5.38 -1.79
N LEU A 433 -7.96 -5.09 -3.05
CA LEU A 433 -8.73 -5.53 -4.21
C LEU A 433 -8.22 -6.95 -4.56
N ARG A 434 -8.83 -7.97 -3.97
CA ARG A 434 -8.37 -9.37 -4.03
C ARG A 434 -9.04 -10.12 -5.18
N ASN A 435 -8.24 -10.74 -6.05
CA ASN A 435 -8.72 -11.53 -7.19
C ASN A 435 -9.19 -12.95 -6.80
N SER A 436 -9.26 -13.24 -5.50
CA SER A 436 -9.48 -14.57 -4.91
C SER A 436 -8.30 -15.54 -4.96
N ALA A 437 -7.09 -15.03 -5.18
CA ALA A 437 -5.82 -15.74 -5.07
C ALA A 437 -5.78 -17.08 -5.83
N THR A 438 -5.61 -18.22 -5.16
CA THR A 438 -5.59 -19.54 -5.82
C THR A 438 -6.97 -19.88 -6.41
N ASP A 439 -8.04 -19.44 -5.75
CA ASP A 439 -9.44 -19.66 -6.17
C ASP A 439 -9.87 -18.77 -7.35
N ALA A 440 -9.03 -17.82 -7.78
CA ALA A 440 -9.28 -16.95 -8.93
C ALA A 440 -9.51 -17.72 -10.25
N LYS A 441 -9.04 -18.97 -10.34
CA LYS A 441 -9.23 -19.85 -11.51
C LYS A 441 -10.38 -20.86 -11.33
N TYR A 442 -11.16 -20.72 -10.26
CA TYR A 442 -12.19 -21.66 -9.82
C TYR A 442 -13.48 -20.91 -9.46
N SER A 443 -13.80 -20.74 -8.16
CA SER A 443 -15.10 -20.19 -7.75
C SER A 443 -15.15 -18.67 -7.65
N LEU A 444 -13.99 -18.01 -7.60
CA LEU A 444 -13.85 -16.56 -7.40
C LEU A 444 -14.27 -16.04 -6.01
N PHE A 445 -14.71 -16.89 -5.08
CA PHE A 445 -15.21 -16.42 -3.77
C PHE A 445 -14.99 -17.40 -2.61
N ARG A 446 -14.25 -18.49 -2.79
CA ARG A 446 -14.15 -19.59 -1.81
C ARG A 446 -13.66 -19.14 -0.42
N ASP A 447 -12.63 -18.30 -0.37
CA ASP A 447 -12.14 -17.72 0.90
C ASP A 447 -13.24 -16.88 1.59
N ALA A 448 -13.88 -15.98 0.83
CA ALA A 448 -14.98 -15.16 1.33
C ALA A 448 -16.16 -16.02 1.82
N PHE A 449 -16.48 -17.10 1.09
CA PHE A 449 -17.53 -18.04 1.45
C PHE A 449 -17.23 -18.76 2.76
N ILE A 450 -16.05 -19.36 2.89
CA ILE A 450 -15.69 -20.10 4.11
C ILE A 450 -15.71 -19.16 5.32
N GLN A 451 -15.19 -17.95 5.17
CA GLN A 451 -15.22 -16.97 6.25
C GLN A 451 -16.64 -16.49 6.59
N SER A 452 -17.57 -16.44 5.62
CA SER A 452 -18.97 -16.09 5.89
C SER A 452 -19.73 -17.11 6.73
N LEU A 453 -19.18 -18.32 6.92
CA LEU A 453 -19.77 -19.36 7.78
C LEU A 453 -19.34 -19.21 9.26
N ALA A 454 -18.28 -18.44 9.51
CA ALA A 454 -17.63 -18.35 10.81
C ALA A 454 -18.31 -17.33 11.73
N ASP A 455 -18.14 -17.51 13.04
CA ASP A 455 -18.69 -16.63 14.06
C ASP A 455 -17.83 -15.34 14.21
N PRO A 456 -18.33 -14.16 13.79
CA PRO A 456 -17.56 -12.92 13.83
C PRO A 456 -17.35 -12.38 15.26
N GLU A 457 -18.09 -12.88 16.27
CA GLU A 457 -17.89 -12.48 17.67
C GLU A 457 -16.69 -13.22 18.30
N ARG A 458 -16.30 -14.36 17.73
CA ARG A 458 -15.20 -15.21 18.22
C ARG A 458 -13.95 -15.16 17.36
N LEU A 459 -14.11 -14.94 16.05
CA LEU A 459 -13.01 -14.90 15.10
C LEU A 459 -12.81 -13.53 14.50
N ASP A 460 -11.54 -13.18 14.35
CA ASP A 460 -11.14 -12.09 13.50
C ASP A 460 -11.21 -12.53 12.03
N LEU A 461 -12.35 -12.23 11.41
CA LEU A 461 -12.59 -12.49 10.00
C LEU A 461 -12.06 -11.35 9.13
N GLN A 462 -11.72 -11.67 7.89
CA GLN A 462 -11.47 -10.71 6.84
C GLN A 462 -12.80 -10.55 6.08
N ALA A 463 -13.50 -9.44 6.29
CA ALA A 463 -14.76 -9.16 5.60
C ALA A 463 -14.59 -9.17 4.06
N SER A 464 -15.64 -9.50 3.31
CA SER A 464 -15.64 -9.46 1.84
C SER A 464 -16.74 -8.59 1.30
N ARG A 465 -16.42 -7.81 0.28
CA ARG A 465 -17.42 -7.15 -0.57
C ARG A 465 -17.05 -7.37 -2.04
N PRO A 466 -17.84 -8.13 -2.82
CA PRO A 466 -17.57 -8.30 -4.24
C PRO A 466 -17.75 -6.98 -4.99
N CYS A 467 -16.95 -6.77 -6.03
CA CYS A 467 -17.02 -5.60 -6.88
C CYS A 467 -16.57 -5.91 -8.32
N ILE A 468 -16.92 -5.03 -9.25
CA ILE A 468 -16.36 -5.03 -10.61
C ILE A 468 -15.28 -3.95 -10.70
N ALA A 469 -14.08 -4.33 -11.16
CA ALA A 469 -12.97 -3.41 -11.32
C ALA A 469 -12.75 -3.05 -12.79
N PHE A 470 -12.44 -1.78 -13.02
CA PHE A 470 -11.88 -1.23 -14.26
C PHE A 470 -10.52 -0.61 -13.95
N ILE A 471 -9.54 -0.81 -14.83
CA ILE A 471 -8.23 -0.17 -14.73
C ILE A 471 -7.96 0.59 -16.03
N ASN A 472 -7.76 1.90 -15.93
CA ASN A 472 -7.62 2.81 -17.08
C ASN A 472 -8.73 2.65 -18.14
N GLY A 473 -9.95 2.37 -17.68
CA GLY A 473 -11.13 2.17 -18.53
C GLY A 473 -11.29 0.76 -19.10
N GLU A 474 -10.32 -0.13 -18.95
CA GLU A 474 -10.42 -1.52 -19.38
C GLU A 474 -11.12 -2.37 -18.30
N TYR A 475 -12.00 -3.29 -18.71
CA TYR A 475 -12.65 -4.22 -17.80
C TYR A 475 -11.64 -5.23 -17.20
N PHE A 476 -11.51 -5.25 -15.88
CA PHE A 476 -10.70 -6.22 -15.12
C PHE A 476 -11.54 -7.27 -14.40
N GLY A 477 -12.85 -7.02 -14.27
CA GLY A 477 -13.84 -7.98 -13.82
C GLY A 477 -13.94 -8.13 -12.31
N ILE A 478 -14.44 -9.30 -11.88
CA ILE A 478 -14.75 -9.58 -10.47
C ILE A 478 -13.50 -9.55 -9.58
N TYR A 479 -13.60 -8.76 -8.51
CA TYR A 479 -12.69 -8.75 -7.38
C TYR A 479 -13.47 -8.76 -6.07
N ASN A 480 -12.77 -9.03 -4.97
CA ASN A 480 -13.25 -8.94 -3.61
C ASN A 480 -12.51 -7.83 -2.88
N ILE A 481 -13.23 -6.79 -2.42
CA ILE A 481 -12.69 -5.81 -1.48
C ILE A 481 -12.56 -6.51 -0.11
N ARG A 482 -11.35 -6.48 0.47
CA ARG A 482 -11.03 -7.12 1.75
C ARG A 482 -10.28 -6.15 2.66
N PRO A 483 -10.45 -6.18 3.99
CA PRO A 483 -9.58 -5.46 4.90
C PRO A 483 -8.11 -5.88 4.73
N LEU A 484 -7.20 -4.91 4.78
CA LEU A 484 -5.77 -5.18 4.89
C LEU A 484 -5.41 -5.38 6.36
N TYR A 485 -4.98 -6.56 6.76
CA TYR A 485 -4.45 -6.80 8.11
C TYR A 485 -3.11 -6.06 8.31
N SER A 486 -3.21 -4.85 8.83
CA SER A 486 -2.11 -3.99 9.27
C SER A 486 -2.24 -3.65 10.75
N ALA A 487 -1.18 -3.09 11.34
CA ALA A 487 -1.25 -2.50 12.66
C ALA A 487 -2.40 -1.48 12.77
N ASP A 488 -2.51 -0.64 11.76
CA ASP A 488 -3.54 0.38 11.62
C ASP A 488 -4.98 -0.17 11.59
N TYR A 489 -5.20 -1.32 10.95
CA TYR A 489 -6.53 -1.97 10.93
C TYR A 489 -6.90 -2.53 12.32
N ILE A 490 -5.99 -3.29 12.93
CA ILE A 490 -6.22 -3.92 14.24
C ILE A 490 -6.44 -2.86 15.32
N ALA A 491 -5.58 -1.83 15.34
CA ALA A 491 -5.66 -0.72 16.28
C ALA A 491 -6.99 0.03 16.20
N ARG A 492 -7.47 0.34 14.98
CA ARG A 492 -8.78 0.98 14.79
C ARG A 492 -9.94 0.07 15.19
N LYS A 493 -9.91 -1.20 14.78
CA LYS A 493 -10.98 -2.17 15.10
C LYS A 493 -11.18 -2.33 16.61
N TYR A 494 -10.08 -2.32 17.38
CA TYR A 494 -10.11 -2.60 18.82
C TYR A 494 -9.91 -1.38 19.72
N GLY A 495 -9.66 -0.20 19.15
CA GLY A 495 -9.57 1.06 19.89
C GLY A 495 -8.30 1.22 20.73
N PHE A 496 -7.14 1.02 20.14
CA PHE A 496 -5.83 1.30 20.78
C PHE A 496 -4.80 1.82 19.76
N ALA A 497 -3.57 2.11 20.18
CA ALA A 497 -2.55 2.72 19.32
C ALA A 497 -1.87 1.68 18.39
N SER A 498 -1.57 2.05 17.14
CA SER A 498 -1.05 1.09 16.15
C SER A 498 0.36 0.61 16.47
N GLU A 499 1.16 1.41 17.17
CA GLU A 499 2.47 1.01 17.68
C GLU A 499 2.43 -0.18 18.64
N ASP A 500 1.28 -0.43 19.30
CA ASP A 500 1.10 -1.54 20.24
C ASP A 500 0.67 -2.85 19.55
N VAL A 501 0.39 -2.84 18.25
CA VAL A 501 -0.02 -4.06 17.55
C VAL A 501 1.20 -4.94 17.27
N VAL A 502 1.04 -6.24 17.54
CA VAL A 502 1.96 -7.28 17.10
C VAL A 502 1.19 -8.27 16.24
N ILE A 503 1.69 -8.56 15.04
CA ILE A 503 1.21 -9.66 14.18
C ILE A 503 2.39 -10.55 13.79
N ILE A 504 2.31 -11.84 14.12
CA ILE A 504 3.29 -12.84 13.71
C ILE A 504 2.71 -13.71 12.61
N LYS A 505 3.52 -13.95 11.58
CA LYS A 505 3.20 -14.75 10.41
C LYS A 505 3.82 -16.13 10.49
N ASN A 506 2.97 -17.14 10.25
CA ASN A 506 3.34 -18.56 10.23
C ASN A 506 4.19 -18.95 11.45
N PRO A 507 3.74 -18.66 12.68
CA PRO A 507 4.55 -18.82 13.87
C PRO A 507 4.90 -20.28 14.12
N THR A 508 6.19 -20.56 14.36
CA THR A 508 6.69 -21.89 14.73
C THR A 508 6.84 -22.05 16.24
N GLY A 509 6.79 -20.94 16.98
CA GLY A 509 7.16 -20.89 18.40
C GLY A 509 8.67 -20.72 18.62
N GLY A 510 9.44 -20.56 17.55
CA GLY A 510 10.87 -20.28 17.56
C GLY A 510 11.20 -18.80 17.77
N ILE A 511 12.48 -18.54 18.06
CA ILE A 511 13.04 -17.17 18.02
C ILE A 511 13.29 -16.82 16.54
N GLY A 512 12.91 -15.61 16.12
CA GLY A 512 13.02 -15.17 14.73
C GLY A 512 11.84 -15.55 13.82
N ASP A 513 10.69 -15.92 14.39
CA ASP A 513 9.43 -16.03 13.63
C ASP A 513 9.14 -14.70 12.89
N GLU A 514 8.53 -14.77 11.70
CA GLU A 514 8.31 -13.58 10.84
C GLU A 514 7.32 -12.62 11.50
N ILE A 515 7.80 -11.44 11.87
CA ILE A 515 6.96 -10.35 12.40
C ILE A 515 6.40 -9.56 11.22
N GLN A 516 5.09 -9.67 10.99
CA GLN A 516 4.40 -8.91 9.96
C GLN A 516 4.19 -7.45 10.41
N GLU A 517 3.83 -7.25 11.67
CA GLU A 517 3.65 -5.95 12.33
C GLU A 517 4.26 -6.03 13.73
N GLY A 518 5.07 -5.04 14.12
CA GLY A 518 5.78 -5.01 15.40
C GLY A 518 7.29 -4.86 15.25
N PHE A 519 8.03 -5.16 16.31
CA PHE A 519 9.49 -5.02 16.39
C PHE A 519 10.14 -6.37 16.71
N ALA A 520 11.42 -6.53 16.35
CA ALA A 520 12.20 -7.71 16.73
C ALA A 520 12.14 -7.96 18.24
N GLY A 521 11.82 -9.18 18.66
CA GLY A 521 11.62 -9.58 20.06
C GLY A 521 10.15 -9.64 20.47
N ASP A 522 9.21 -9.09 19.68
CA ASP A 522 7.78 -9.24 19.93
C ASP A 522 7.28 -10.69 19.78
N GLU A 523 8.09 -11.60 19.20
CA GLU A 523 7.83 -13.03 19.13
C GLU A 523 8.13 -13.80 20.43
N PHE A 524 8.93 -13.23 21.35
CA PHE A 524 9.36 -13.91 22.57
C PHE A 524 8.21 -14.35 23.49
N PRO A 525 7.13 -13.56 23.70
CA PRO A 525 5.99 -14.01 24.49
C PRO A 525 5.32 -15.26 23.91
N TYR A 526 5.20 -15.35 22.58
CA TYR A 526 4.65 -16.55 21.93
C TYR A 526 5.60 -17.74 22.06
N SER A 527 6.89 -17.54 21.83
CA SER A 527 7.90 -18.60 22.01
C SER A 527 7.91 -19.15 23.44
N LYS A 528 7.78 -18.29 24.46
CA LYS A 528 7.68 -18.71 25.87
C LYS A 528 6.42 -19.55 26.13
N LEU A 529 5.27 -19.12 25.62
CA LEU A 529 4.01 -19.87 25.71
C LEU A 529 4.14 -21.24 25.04
N PHE A 530 4.64 -21.27 23.81
CA PHE A 530 4.80 -22.49 23.03
C PHE A 530 5.70 -23.50 23.76
N ASN A 531 6.85 -23.05 24.25
CA ASN A 531 7.77 -23.88 25.03
C ASN A 531 7.17 -24.35 26.35
N PHE A 532 6.36 -23.51 27.03
CA PHE A 532 5.64 -23.91 28.24
C PHE A 532 4.67 -25.06 27.94
N ILE A 533 3.83 -24.93 26.91
CA ILE A 533 2.87 -25.98 26.52
C ILE A 533 3.60 -27.27 26.15
N LYS A 534 4.70 -27.18 25.39
CA LYS A 534 5.50 -28.34 24.96
C LYS A 534 6.19 -29.07 26.12
N SER A 535 6.59 -28.36 27.16
CA SER A 535 7.44 -28.90 28.24
C SER A 535 6.69 -29.22 29.54
N THR A 536 5.39 -28.93 29.60
CA THR A 536 4.59 -29.13 30.83
C THR A 536 3.36 -30.00 30.57
N ASP A 537 2.83 -30.59 31.64
CA ASP A 537 1.66 -31.47 31.56
C ASP A 537 0.36 -30.66 31.57
N MET A 538 -0.31 -30.56 30.41
CA MET A 538 -1.57 -29.82 30.27
C MET A 538 -2.77 -30.46 30.99
N ARG A 539 -2.66 -31.70 31.47
CA ARG A 539 -3.69 -32.32 32.33
C ARG A 539 -3.82 -31.62 33.68
N LYS A 540 -2.82 -30.84 34.08
CA LYS A 540 -2.79 -30.11 35.35
C LYS A 540 -3.56 -28.79 35.25
N PRO A 541 -4.57 -28.53 36.11
CA PRO A 541 -5.38 -27.31 36.08
C PRO A 541 -4.56 -26.02 36.16
N GLU A 542 -3.48 -26.00 36.95
CA GLU A 542 -2.61 -24.83 37.11
C GLU A 542 -1.86 -24.45 35.83
N ASN A 543 -1.47 -25.44 35.02
CA ASN A 543 -0.79 -25.18 33.75
C ASN A 543 -1.77 -24.64 32.71
N TYR A 544 -2.97 -25.23 32.65
CA TYR A 544 -4.03 -24.73 31.78
C TYR A 544 -4.50 -23.33 32.18
N ALA A 545 -4.61 -23.05 33.49
CA ALA A 545 -4.91 -21.70 33.99
C ALA A 545 -3.87 -20.67 33.55
N TYR A 546 -2.58 -21.01 33.52
CA TYR A 546 -1.55 -20.14 32.94
C TYR A 546 -1.80 -19.92 31.44
N VAL A 547 -2.06 -20.95 30.65
CA VAL A 547 -2.33 -20.81 29.21
C VAL A 547 -3.52 -19.88 28.94
N LYS A 548 -4.58 -19.94 29.76
CA LYS A 548 -5.74 -19.03 29.67
C LYS A 548 -5.39 -17.54 29.84
N THR A 549 -4.26 -17.23 30.49
CA THR A 549 -3.76 -15.85 30.58
C THR A 549 -2.94 -15.41 29.37
N GLN A 550 -2.57 -16.33 28.48
CA GLN A 550 -1.67 -16.08 27.36
C GLN A 550 -2.40 -16.09 26.01
N ILE A 551 -3.46 -16.88 25.87
CA ILE A 551 -4.26 -16.99 24.64
C ILE A 551 -5.74 -16.84 24.92
N ASP A 552 -6.47 -16.37 23.91
CA ASP A 552 -7.92 -16.45 23.91
C ASP A 552 -8.37 -17.86 23.48
N ILE A 553 -8.83 -18.66 24.46
CA ILE A 553 -9.18 -20.07 24.24
C ILE A 553 -10.36 -20.23 23.29
N ASP A 554 -11.39 -19.39 23.40
CA ASP A 554 -12.57 -19.49 22.55
C ASP A 554 -12.21 -19.20 21.10
N ASN A 555 -11.40 -18.16 20.87
CA ASN A 555 -10.85 -17.85 19.55
C ASN A 555 -9.99 -19.00 18.99
N TYR A 556 -9.11 -19.59 19.81
CA TYR A 556 -8.25 -20.70 19.38
C TYR A 556 -9.06 -21.95 19.02
N ILE A 557 -10.07 -22.29 19.82
CA ILE A 557 -10.98 -23.42 19.55
C ILE A 557 -11.72 -23.18 18.24
N GLU A 558 -12.34 -22.00 18.08
CA GLU A 558 -13.11 -21.64 16.89
C GLU A 558 -12.24 -21.68 15.62
N TYR A 559 -11.01 -21.17 15.71
CA TYR A 559 -10.05 -21.12 14.60
C TYR A 559 -9.70 -22.54 14.11
N ASN A 560 -9.35 -23.44 15.04
CA ASN A 560 -9.01 -24.81 14.69
C ASN A 560 -10.23 -25.56 14.12
N ILE A 561 -11.42 -25.34 14.66
CA ILE A 561 -12.65 -25.94 14.16
C ILE A 561 -12.93 -25.50 12.71
N LEU A 562 -12.80 -24.20 12.40
CA LEU A 562 -13.00 -23.68 11.04
C LEU A 562 -12.02 -24.32 10.04
N GLU A 563 -10.72 -24.34 10.36
CA GLU A 563 -9.67 -24.92 9.51
C GLU A 563 -9.86 -26.42 9.29
N ILE A 564 -10.21 -27.17 10.34
CA ILE A 564 -10.51 -28.60 10.26
C ILE A 564 -11.78 -28.85 9.45
N TYR A 565 -12.84 -28.09 9.69
CA TYR A 565 -14.11 -28.24 8.98
C TYR A 565 -13.94 -27.98 7.49
N CYS A 566 -13.37 -26.83 7.12
CA CYS A 566 -13.18 -26.46 5.71
C CYS A 566 -12.11 -27.32 5.03
N GLY A 567 -11.26 -28.00 5.80
CA GLY A 567 -10.22 -28.89 5.30
C GLY A 567 -9.15 -28.14 4.53
N ASN A 568 -8.67 -27.02 5.07
CA ASN A 568 -7.64 -26.20 4.45
C ASN A 568 -6.33 -27.00 4.32
N SER A 569 -5.94 -27.27 3.07
CA SER A 569 -4.74 -28.07 2.77
C SER A 569 -3.42 -27.29 2.80
N ASP A 570 -3.47 -25.96 3.00
CA ASP A 570 -2.27 -25.12 3.16
C ASP A 570 -1.95 -24.79 4.62
N TRP A 571 -2.81 -25.22 5.54
CA TRP A 571 -2.65 -25.12 6.99
C TRP A 571 -2.06 -26.45 7.52
N LEU A 572 -1.16 -26.50 8.50
CA LEU A 572 -0.92 -25.62 9.64
C LEU A 572 0.32 -24.72 9.54
N ALA A 573 1.28 -25.07 8.68
CA ALA A 573 2.56 -24.35 8.61
C ALA A 573 2.49 -23.04 7.82
N ASN A 574 1.44 -22.86 7.02
CA ASN A 574 1.22 -21.66 6.22
C ASN A 574 -0.19 -21.09 6.47
N ASN A 575 -0.40 -19.85 6.02
CA ASN A 575 -1.64 -19.08 6.18
C ASN A 575 -2.08 -18.84 7.63
N VAL A 576 -1.15 -18.91 8.59
CA VAL A 576 -1.41 -18.61 10.00
C VAL A 576 -0.97 -17.19 10.32
N ARG A 577 -1.85 -16.40 10.94
CA ARG A 577 -1.51 -15.12 11.55
C ARG A 577 -2.01 -15.10 12.98
N ILE A 578 -1.14 -14.73 13.91
CA ILE A 578 -1.54 -14.47 15.29
C ILE A 578 -1.28 -13.02 15.62
N TRP A 579 -2.14 -12.44 16.45
CA TRP A 579 -2.01 -11.05 16.87
C TRP A 579 -2.24 -10.87 18.36
N ARG A 580 -1.70 -9.77 18.88
CA ARG A 580 -1.99 -9.27 20.23
C ARG A 580 -1.74 -7.76 20.31
N LYS A 581 -2.27 -7.15 21.37
CA LYS A 581 -1.77 -5.87 21.88
C LYS A 581 -0.50 -6.11 22.72
N ARG A 582 0.52 -5.28 22.55
CA ARG A 582 1.72 -5.26 23.42
C ARG A 582 1.31 -4.75 24.79
N THR A 583 1.49 -5.58 25.80
CA THR A 583 1.20 -5.25 27.20
C THR A 583 2.29 -5.85 28.08
N PRO A 584 2.63 -5.23 29.23
CA PRO A 584 3.61 -5.79 30.15
C PRO A 584 3.10 -7.07 30.85
N ALA A 585 1.79 -7.24 30.99
CA ALA A 585 1.14 -8.41 31.58
C ALA A 585 -0.28 -8.63 31.03
N TYR A 586 -0.90 -9.74 31.38
CA TYR A 586 -2.31 -10.03 31.08
C TYR A 586 -3.24 -9.11 31.87
N GLU A 587 -4.20 -8.49 31.18
CA GLU A 587 -5.15 -7.52 31.75
C GLU A 587 -6.59 -8.05 31.62
N PRO A 588 -7.09 -8.84 32.59
CA PRO A 588 -8.38 -9.56 32.47
C PRO A 588 -9.62 -8.65 32.42
N GLN A 589 -9.48 -7.38 32.79
CA GLN A 589 -10.57 -6.40 32.79
C GLN A 589 -10.51 -5.46 31.59
N ALA A 590 -9.50 -5.61 30.72
CA ALA A 590 -9.40 -4.81 29.51
C ALA A 590 -10.50 -5.22 28.50
N PRO A 591 -10.96 -4.30 27.64
CA PRO A 591 -11.83 -4.64 26.53
C PRO A 591 -11.25 -5.77 25.67
N TYR A 592 -12.12 -6.50 24.98
CA TYR A 592 -11.69 -7.57 24.07
C TYR A 592 -10.66 -7.04 23.06
N GLY A 593 -9.59 -7.81 22.84
CA GLY A 593 -8.47 -7.41 21.99
C GLY A 593 -7.37 -6.58 22.69
N GLN A 594 -7.63 -6.04 23.89
CA GLN A 594 -6.69 -5.17 24.61
C GLN A 594 -5.99 -5.83 25.80
N ASP A 595 -6.35 -7.07 26.13
CA ASP A 595 -5.91 -7.81 27.32
C ASP A 595 -4.49 -8.40 27.24
N GLY A 596 -3.82 -8.29 26.09
CA GLY A 596 -2.49 -8.83 25.86
C GLY A 596 -2.42 -10.32 25.50
N ARG A 597 -3.57 -11.01 25.35
CA ARG A 597 -3.61 -12.41 24.91
C ARG A 597 -3.42 -12.53 23.40
N TRP A 598 -2.82 -13.64 22.97
CA TRP A 598 -2.72 -14.02 21.55
C TRP A 598 -4.07 -14.50 21.02
N ARG A 599 -4.36 -14.10 19.78
CA ARG A 599 -5.54 -14.48 18.99
C ARG A 599 -5.13 -14.84 17.57
N TRP A 600 -5.84 -15.75 16.93
CA TRP A 600 -5.64 -16.17 15.55
C TRP A 600 -6.55 -15.34 14.65
N LEU A 601 -5.95 -14.76 13.61
CA LEU A 601 -6.70 -14.16 12.49
C LEU A 601 -7.03 -15.25 11.48
N VAL A 602 -8.23 -15.21 10.93
CA VAL A 602 -8.59 -16.08 9.81
C VAL A 602 -7.98 -15.49 8.54
N TYR A 603 -7.14 -16.25 7.85
CA TYR A 603 -6.40 -15.76 6.69
C TYR A 603 -6.29 -16.83 5.62
N ASP A 604 -6.66 -16.47 4.40
CA ASP A 604 -6.40 -17.24 3.18
C ASP A 604 -6.85 -18.72 3.24
N LEU A 605 -8.18 -18.92 3.18
CA LEU A 605 -8.84 -20.22 3.23
C LEU A 605 -9.15 -20.79 1.84
N ASP A 606 -8.56 -20.24 0.78
CA ASP A 606 -8.87 -20.59 -0.59
C ASP A 606 -8.56 -22.08 -0.92
N ARG A 607 -7.67 -22.73 -0.17
CA ARG A 607 -7.37 -24.17 -0.27
C ARG A 607 -8.30 -25.10 0.52
N GLY A 608 -9.44 -24.59 1.01
CA GLY A 608 -10.50 -25.37 1.64
C GLY A 608 -11.58 -25.90 0.67
N LEU A 609 -12.58 -26.60 1.21
CA LEU A 609 -13.77 -27.11 0.51
C LEU A 609 -13.51 -27.88 -0.78
N GLY A 610 -12.49 -28.74 -0.76
CA GLY A 610 -12.22 -29.66 -1.86
C GLY A 610 -11.45 -29.06 -3.04
N MET A 611 -10.79 -27.91 -2.86
CA MET A 611 -9.87 -27.38 -3.88
C MET A 611 -8.84 -28.46 -4.27
N PHE A 612 -8.46 -28.52 -5.54
CA PHE A 612 -7.59 -29.57 -6.11
C PHE A 612 -8.12 -31.00 -5.91
N TYR A 613 -9.45 -31.18 -6.00
CA TYR A 613 -10.12 -32.49 -5.93
C TYR A 613 -9.93 -33.21 -4.58
N LYS A 614 -9.68 -32.44 -3.52
CA LYS A 614 -9.56 -32.95 -2.16
C LYS A 614 -10.91 -33.50 -1.67
N SER A 615 -10.89 -34.70 -1.10
CA SER A 615 -12.11 -35.38 -0.63
C SER A 615 -12.68 -34.71 0.62
N TYR A 616 -14.01 -34.68 0.73
CA TYR A 616 -14.68 -34.30 1.99
C TYR A 616 -14.44 -35.29 3.13
N GLU A 617 -13.88 -36.46 2.83
CA GLU A 617 -13.50 -37.49 3.81
C GLU A 617 -12.09 -37.28 4.37
N GLU A 618 -11.29 -36.32 3.89
CA GLU A 618 -9.94 -36.12 4.42
C GLU A 618 -9.99 -35.77 5.92
N ASN A 619 -9.25 -36.52 6.73
CA ASN A 619 -9.26 -36.35 8.18
C ASN A 619 -8.32 -35.21 8.61
N SER A 620 -8.79 -33.97 8.46
CA SER A 620 -8.06 -32.76 8.85
C SER A 620 -7.78 -32.69 10.35
N LEU A 621 -8.60 -33.33 11.20
CA LEU A 621 -8.34 -33.44 12.64
C LEU A 621 -7.10 -34.31 12.91
N ALA A 622 -6.98 -35.46 12.23
CA ALA A 622 -5.79 -36.30 12.31
C ALA A 622 -4.55 -35.57 11.79
N ASN A 623 -4.68 -34.77 10.72
CA ASN A 623 -3.59 -33.92 10.24
C ASN A 623 -3.19 -32.86 11.28
N ALA A 624 -4.18 -32.22 11.93
CA ALA A 624 -3.97 -31.19 12.95
C ALA A 624 -3.33 -31.73 14.24
N THR A 625 -3.43 -33.05 14.45
CA THR A 625 -3.00 -33.74 15.67
C THR A 625 -1.95 -34.83 15.38
N ALA A 626 -1.29 -34.75 14.22
CA ALA A 626 -0.28 -35.72 13.83
C ALA A 626 0.93 -35.71 14.81
N VAL A 627 1.51 -36.88 15.02
CA VAL A 627 2.69 -37.10 15.88
C VAL A 627 3.82 -37.58 15.00
N GLY A 628 4.97 -36.88 15.02
CA GLY A 628 6.16 -37.27 14.28
C GLY A 628 6.00 -37.16 12.75
N SER A 629 5.12 -36.29 12.27
CA SER A 629 4.95 -36.09 10.82
C SER A 629 6.20 -35.48 10.20
N GLU A 630 6.61 -36.02 9.05
CA GLU A 630 7.69 -35.46 8.22
C GLU A 630 7.16 -34.52 7.12
N LEU A 631 5.84 -34.41 6.95
CA LEU A 631 5.25 -33.53 5.96
C LEU A 631 5.46 -32.07 6.37
N TRP A 632 5.80 -31.24 5.39
CA TRP A 632 6.22 -29.85 5.63
C TRP A 632 5.16 -29.02 6.38
N TYR A 633 3.86 -29.33 6.21
CA TYR A 633 2.75 -28.51 6.69
C TYR A 633 2.18 -28.91 8.06
N ASN A 634 2.57 -30.07 8.62
CA ASN A 634 2.03 -30.55 9.91
C ASN A 634 3.07 -31.28 10.79
N LYS A 635 4.33 -30.84 10.73
CA LYS A 635 5.36 -31.25 11.70
C LYS A 635 4.94 -30.96 13.13
N ASP A 636 5.63 -31.58 14.08
CA ASP A 636 5.35 -31.47 15.51
C ASP A 636 5.28 -30.02 16.03
N GLU A 637 6.08 -29.12 15.48
CA GLU A 637 6.06 -27.69 15.84
C GLU A 637 4.70 -27.02 15.56
N PHE A 638 3.93 -27.53 14.61
CA PHE A 638 2.61 -26.99 14.25
C PHE A 638 1.45 -27.71 14.95
N THR A 639 1.61 -29.00 15.29
CA THR A 639 0.54 -29.82 15.88
C THR A 639 0.58 -29.87 17.41
N VAL A 640 1.75 -29.65 18.03
CA VAL A 640 1.96 -29.92 19.46
C VAL A 640 1.04 -29.11 20.36
N MET A 641 0.72 -27.86 19.98
CA MET A 641 -0.14 -27.01 20.80
C MET A 641 -1.54 -27.59 20.95
N LEU A 642 -2.19 -27.94 19.83
CA LEU A 642 -3.52 -28.55 19.84
C LEU A 642 -3.51 -29.91 20.56
N ARG A 643 -2.53 -30.77 20.24
CA ARG A 643 -2.38 -32.09 20.89
C ARG A 643 -2.27 -31.97 22.40
N ALA A 644 -1.41 -31.07 22.89
CA ALA A 644 -1.20 -30.87 24.31
C ALA A 644 -2.46 -30.35 24.99
N LEU A 645 -3.13 -29.35 24.42
CA LEU A 645 -4.37 -28.79 24.98
C LEU A 645 -5.52 -29.81 25.00
N LEU A 646 -5.63 -30.68 24.00
CA LEU A 646 -6.62 -31.78 23.98
C LEU A 646 -6.41 -32.83 25.08
N THR A 647 -5.27 -32.84 25.77
CA THR A 647 -5.08 -33.68 26.97
C THR A 647 -5.75 -33.09 28.23
N ASN A 648 -6.10 -31.81 28.22
CA ASN A 648 -6.82 -31.17 29.31
C ASN A 648 -8.32 -31.43 29.16
N GLU A 649 -8.98 -31.95 30.20
CA GLU A 649 -10.41 -32.29 30.14
C GLU A 649 -11.31 -31.06 29.91
N GLU A 650 -11.00 -29.90 30.48
CA GLU A 650 -11.78 -28.67 30.29
C GLU A 650 -11.72 -28.22 28.82
N PHE A 651 -10.51 -28.12 28.26
CA PHE A 651 -10.31 -27.75 26.86
C PHE A 651 -10.95 -28.76 25.89
N LYS A 652 -10.72 -30.07 26.12
CA LYS A 652 -11.24 -31.14 25.28
C LYS A 652 -12.77 -31.12 25.23
N SER A 653 -13.43 -30.95 26.37
CA SER A 653 -14.89 -30.83 26.43
C SER A 653 -15.39 -29.58 25.69
N GLN A 654 -14.73 -28.43 25.87
CA GLN A 654 -15.09 -27.20 25.13
C GLN A 654 -14.94 -27.37 23.62
N PHE A 655 -13.83 -27.97 23.17
CA PHE A 655 -13.55 -28.22 21.76
C PHE A 655 -14.59 -29.14 21.12
N ILE A 656 -14.88 -30.30 21.73
CA ILE A 656 -15.85 -31.27 21.19
C ILE A 656 -17.25 -30.65 21.15
N THR A 657 -17.70 -30.05 22.25
CA THR A 657 -19.04 -29.43 22.33
C THR A 657 -19.19 -28.34 21.27
N ARG A 658 -18.24 -27.41 21.18
CA ARG A 658 -18.32 -26.33 20.19
C ARG A 658 -18.30 -26.86 18.75
N PHE A 659 -17.49 -27.88 18.47
CA PHE A 659 -17.43 -28.45 17.12
C PHE A 659 -18.77 -29.10 16.75
N VAL A 660 -19.36 -29.89 17.65
CA VAL A 660 -20.65 -30.53 17.42
C VAL A 660 -21.78 -29.51 17.29
N ASP A 661 -21.77 -28.45 18.11
CA ASP A 661 -22.73 -27.35 18.01
C ASP A 661 -22.69 -26.70 16.63
N LEU A 662 -21.49 -26.41 16.11
CA LEU A 662 -21.32 -25.82 14.78
C LEU A 662 -21.78 -26.78 13.67
N LEU A 663 -21.46 -28.07 13.76
CA LEU A 663 -21.91 -29.09 12.80
C LEU A 663 -23.45 -29.24 12.76
N ASN A 664 -24.13 -28.89 13.84
CA ASN A 664 -25.59 -28.88 13.95
C ASN A 664 -26.22 -27.53 13.59
N THR A 665 -25.40 -26.48 13.40
CA THR A 665 -25.85 -25.11 13.12
C THR A 665 -25.15 -24.54 11.90
N SER A 666 -24.17 -23.63 12.06
CA SER A 666 -23.51 -22.88 10.99
C SER A 666 -22.82 -23.76 9.96
N TYR A 667 -22.37 -24.95 10.35
CA TYR A 667 -21.70 -25.94 9.49
C TYR A 667 -22.60 -27.12 9.12
N SER A 668 -23.91 -27.01 9.34
CA SER A 668 -24.85 -28.01 8.84
C SER A 668 -24.89 -27.98 7.30
N ALA A 669 -25.16 -29.15 6.70
CA ALA A 669 -25.24 -29.26 5.23
C ALA A 669 -26.29 -28.30 4.63
N GLU A 670 -27.38 -28.04 5.33
CA GLU A 670 -28.43 -27.12 4.89
C GLU A 670 -27.95 -25.66 4.93
N THR A 671 -27.44 -25.21 6.08
CA THR A 671 -26.96 -23.82 6.26
C THR A 671 -25.85 -23.48 5.28
N VAL A 672 -24.87 -24.37 5.12
CA VAL A 672 -23.70 -24.13 4.27
C VAL A 672 -24.10 -24.07 2.79
N GLN A 673 -25.01 -24.95 2.34
CA GLN A 673 -25.50 -24.91 0.96
C GLN A 673 -26.37 -23.67 0.70
N ALA A 674 -27.24 -23.28 1.64
CA ALA A 674 -28.03 -22.06 1.52
C ALA A 674 -27.14 -20.81 1.40
N GLN A 675 -26.08 -20.74 2.21
CA GLN A 675 -25.10 -19.65 2.13
C GLN A 675 -24.30 -19.67 0.81
N LEU A 676 -23.95 -20.86 0.30
CA LEU A 676 -23.29 -21.00 -0.99
C LEU A 676 -24.18 -20.47 -2.13
N ASP A 677 -25.46 -20.80 -2.11
CA ASP A 677 -26.44 -20.35 -3.11
C ASP A 677 -26.67 -18.84 -3.05
N ALA A 678 -26.78 -18.28 -1.84
CA ALA A 678 -26.93 -16.85 -1.64
C ALA A 678 -25.72 -16.07 -2.18
N LEU A 679 -24.50 -16.54 -1.90
CA LEU A 679 -23.29 -15.90 -2.39
C LEU A 679 -23.12 -16.09 -3.90
N LEU A 680 -23.37 -17.29 -4.43
CA LEU A 680 -23.31 -17.55 -5.87
C LEU A 680 -24.25 -16.62 -6.65
N ALA A 681 -25.47 -16.36 -6.14
CA ALA A 681 -26.44 -15.49 -6.79
C ALA A 681 -25.91 -14.06 -6.99
N ILE A 682 -25.06 -13.57 -6.09
CA ILE A 682 -24.41 -12.25 -6.21
C ILE A 682 -23.39 -12.24 -7.36
N TYR A 683 -22.63 -13.32 -7.53
CA TYR A 683 -21.54 -13.40 -8.51
C TYR A 683 -22.02 -13.77 -9.91
N LEU A 684 -23.00 -14.67 -9.99
CA LEU A 684 -23.41 -15.34 -11.22
C LEU A 684 -23.68 -14.39 -12.41
N PRO A 685 -24.30 -13.19 -12.23
CA PRO A 685 -24.51 -12.24 -13.33
C PRO A 685 -23.21 -11.76 -13.99
N TYR A 686 -22.10 -11.74 -13.25
CA TYR A 686 -20.83 -11.14 -13.67
C TYR A 686 -19.81 -12.17 -14.17
N VAL A 687 -20.02 -13.45 -13.85
CA VAL A 687 -19.09 -14.53 -14.20
C VAL A 687 -18.85 -14.64 -15.71
N PRO A 688 -19.85 -14.57 -16.61
CA PRO A 688 -19.62 -14.76 -18.04
C PRO A 688 -18.57 -13.81 -18.62
N GLN A 689 -18.64 -12.52 -18.28
CA GLN A 689 -17.69 -11.51 -18.77
C GLN A 689 -16.30 -11.70 -18.15
N HIS A 690 -16.22 -12.07 -16.88
CA HIS A 690 -14.95 -12.39 -16.22
C HIS A 690 -14.26 -13.62 -16.85
N LEU A 691 -15.01 -14.68 -17.17
CA LEU A 691 -14.47 -15.87 -17.83
C LEU A 691 -13.92 -15.54 -19.22
N LEU A 692 -14.64 -14.70 -19.99
CA LEU A 692 -14.20 -14.26 -21.32
C LEU A 692 -12.92 -13.43 -21.24
N ARG A 693 -12.87 -12.45 -20.33
CA ARG A 693 -11.72 -11.55 -20.16
C ARG A 693 -10.43 -12.30 -19.86
N TRP A 694 -10.49 -13.27 -18.96
CA TRP A 694 -9.31 -13.99 -18.46
C TRP A 694 -9.12 -15.38 -19.09
N ASN A 695 -9.97 -15.74 -20.06
CA ASN A 695 -10.02 -17.07 -20.68
C ASN A 695 -10.09 -18.23 -19.65
N LEU A 696 -10.74 -17.97 -18.51
CA LEU A 696 -10.91 -18.95 -17.44
C LEU A 696 -11.95 -19.99 -17.85
N HIS A 697 -11.73 -21.24 -17.46
CA HIS A 697 -12.58 -22.37 -17.87
C HIS A 697 -12.81 -22.46 -19.39
N ARG A 698 -11.95 -21.84 -20.23
CA ARG A 698 -12.16 -21.67 -21.67
C ARG A 698 -13.48 -20.96 -22.01
N GLY A 699 -13.91 -19.99 -21.19
CA GLY A 699 -15.16 -19.26 -21.35
C GLY A 699 -16.42 -20.07 -21.02
N SER A 700 -16.31 -21.28 -20.46
CA SER A 700 -17.45 -22.19 -20.25
C SER A 700 -18.10 -22.00 -18.88
N MET A 701 -19.34 -21.53 -18.89
CA MET A 701 -20.19 -21.48 -17.69
C MET A 701 -20.45 -22.87 -17.09
N GLU A 702 -20.60 -23.91 -17.91
CA GLU A 702 -20.78 -25.29 -17.45
C GLU A 702 -19.60 -25.75 -16.60
N ARG A 703 -18.37 -25.47 -17.04
CA ARG A 703 -17.15 -25.82 -16.29
C ARG A 703 -17.00 -25.02 -15.00
N TYR A 704 -17.37 -23.74 -15.00
CA TYR A 704 -17.43 -22.93 -13.78
C TYR A 704 -18.45 -23.51 -12.79
N LEU A 705 -19.68 -23.79 -13.24
CA LEU A 705 -20.72 -24.37 -12.40
C LEU A 705 -20.35 -25.77 -11.88
N ALA A 706 -19.58 -26.56 -12.65
CA ALA A 706 -19.04 -27.82 -12.16
C ALA A 706 -18.09 -27.67 -10.97
N GLU A 707 -17.32 -26.58 -10.87
CA GLU A 707 -16.51 -26.28 -9.68
C GLU A 707 -17.37 -25.91 -8.48
N ILE A 708 -18.47 -25.17 -8.71
CA ILE A 708 -19.44 -24.84 -7.66
C ILE A 708 -20.13 -26.11 -7.13
N GLU A 709 -20.50 -27.03 -8.02
CA GLU A 709 -21.12 -28.30 -7.63
C GLU A 709 -20.17 -29.21 -6.83
N ARG A 710 -18.85 -29.10 -7.03
CA ARG A 710 -17.87 -29.76 -6.16
C ARG A 710 -17.87 -29.18 -4.76
N MET A 711 -17.90 -27.85 -4.62
CA MET A 711 -18.03 -27.20 -3.32
C MET A 711 -19.34 -27.59 -2.63
N ARG A 712 -20.46 -27.62 -3.37
CA ARG A 712 -21.76 -28.07 -2.88
C ARG A 712 -21.72 -29.52 -2.38
N THR A 713 -21.11 -30.41 -3.16
CA THR A 713 -20.92 -31.82 -2.79
C THR A 713 -20.06 -31.96 -1.54
N TYR A 714 -18.98 -31.18 -1.44
CA TYR A 714 -18.14 -31.15 -0.23
C TYR A 714 -18.97 -30.69 0.98
N ALA A 715 -19.63 -29.54 0.89
CA ALA A 715 -20.46 -28.97 1.95
C ALA A 715 -21.57 -29.91 2.43
N LYS A 716 -22.21 -30.63 1.50
CA LYS A 716 -23.27 -31.58 1.81
C LYS A 716 -22.79 -32.74 2.69
N ASN A 717 -21.61 -33.29 2.41
CA ASN A 717 -21.14 -34.54 3.01
C ASN A 717 -20.12 -34.33 4.14
N ARG A 718 -19.45 -33.17 4.18
CA ARG A 718 -18.41 -32.87 5.17
C ARG A 718 -18.88 -32.99 6.63
N PRO A 719 -20.09 -32.54 7.01
CA PRO A 719 -20.48 -32.57 8.42
C PRO A 719 -20.52 -34.00 8.99
N ASP A 720 -21.03 -34.96 8.24
CA ASP A 720 -21.10 -36.37 8.67
C ASP A 720 -19.73 -37.03 8.67
N ALA A 721 -18.87 -36.71 7.70
CA ALA A 721 -17.47 -37.17 7.72
C ALA A 721 -16.72 -36.68 8.96
N VAL A 722 -16.86 -35.38 9.29
CA VAL A 722 -16.23 -34.79 10.48
C VAL A 722 -16.79 -35.38 11.77
N ARG A 723 -18.10 -35.64 11.86
CA ARG A 723 -18.68 -36.40 12.99
C ARG A 723 -18.00 -37.75 13.15
N GLY A 724 -17.80 -38.50 12.05
CA GLY A 724 -17.04 -39.75 12.04
C GLY A 724 -15.62 -39.59 12.61
N HIS A 725 -14.89 -38.58 12.13
CA HIS A 725 -13.54 -38.28 12.60
C HIS A 725 -13.49 -37.96 14.10
N LEU A 726 -14.47 -37.21 14.62
CA LEU A 726 -14.56 -36.89 16.05
C LEU A 726 -14.83 -38.16 16.89
N LYS A 727 -15.76 -39.02 16.44
CA LYS A 727 -16.04 -40.29 17.13
C LYS A 727 -14.79 -41.16 17.23
N ASP A 728 -14.09 -41.32 16.11
CA ASP A 728 -12.92 -42.19 16.03
C ASP A 728 -11.76 -41.64 16.85
N TYR A 729 -11.48 -40.34 16.77
CA TYR A 729 -10.37 -39.70 17.48
C TYR A 729 -10.58 -39.67 19.01
N PHE A 730 -11.79 -39.37 19.47
CA PHE A 730 -12.09 -39.24 20.90
C PHE A 730 -12.71 -40.50 21.54
N GLY A 731 -12.99 -41.55 20.76
CA GLY A 731 -13.59 -42.79 21.25
C GLY A 731 -15.04 -42.62 21.71
N LEU A 732 -15.83 -41.78 21.03
CA LEU A 732 -17.21 -41.45 21.41
C LEU A 732 -18.22 -42.45 20.84
N THR A 733 -19.22 -42.87 21.63
CA THR A 733 -20.35 -43.70 21.16
C THR A 733 -21.25 -42.94 20.18
N SER A 734 -21.45 -41.65 20.45
CA SER A 734 -22.06 -40.64 19.58
C SER A 734 -21.32 -39.33 19.83
N PRO A 735 -21.01 -38.54 18.78
CA PRO A 735 -20.53 -37.19 18.97
C PRO A 735 -21.65 -36.31 19.55
#